data_AF-A0A7T4MU88-F1
#
_entry.id   AF-A0A7T4MU88-F1
#
_cell.length_a   1.000
_cell.length_b   1.000
_cell.length_c   1.000
_cell.angle_alpha   90.00
_cell.angle_beta   90.00
_cell.angle_gamma   90.00
#
_symmetry.space_group_name_H-M   'P 1'
#
loop_
_entity.id
_entity.type
_entity.pdbx_description
1 polymer ?
#
loop_
_entity_poly.entity_id
_entity_poly.type
_entity_poly.pdbx_seq_one_letter_code
_entity_poly.pdbx_strand_id
1 'polypeptide(L)'
;MFTGIIEHLGTVETLERTGDAARLRVRAGTLIRDLPDGGSLAVDGVCLTAVPDPEAPDGIFLADVMGETLQRTTIGRLIAGEAVNLERCLPAGGRFDGHIVQGHVDGVGRVAAITEHPAWTVLRLEIPERLAPQLAEKGSIAVAGVSLTVTRTSPAGAHPAWFEVGLIPATRTATTLGALRVGDPVNLETDAVAKYLLRSREFERALLGGESAPADEAPVSALASGSAVAPHRDPEAGAPPTAEPARLDRVEEAVAALRAGGLVVVVDDEDRENEGDLIGSAATLDEAGLGFMIRHTSGVVCAPMSAARADALDLPPMLARNEDPKGTAYTVTCDAAAGVSTGISAADRTRTLRVLADPASTPGDLTRPGHVLPLRAVDGGVRRRPGHTEAAVELMRLAGLPEVGAIAEVVHEDGSMRRFPQLRAFADEHGLPMISIEQLAAHLDAADAQPPEPVLVPTEHGLFAVRAWPGVGGVEHLSATAVHPDGRARDAGEHPLVRLHSECLTGDVLGSLRCDCGPQLRQGLAMLAERGGTLIYLRGHEGRGIGLAQKLRAYALQDAGMDTVEANLALGHPADARTWEEAAAILRALGLTDGIRLVTNNPAKADGLRAVGITVRELVPDEIAPQEHSALYLRTKKERMGHLLDLTITTERTPR
;
A
#
# COMPACT_ATOMS: atom_id res chain seq x y z
N MET A 1 15.77 22.66 -5.71
CA MET A 1 14.99 22.54 -4.46
C MET A 1 15.94 22.20 -3.34
N PHE A 2 15.82 22.93 -2.25
CA PHE A 2 16.68 22.93 -1.07
C PHE A 2 15.77 22.99 0.17
N THR A 3 16.35 22.78 1.35
CA THR A 3 15.64 22.86 2.64
C THR A 3 16.01 24.08 3.47
N GLY A 4 17.10 24.78 3.10
CA GLY A 4 17.74 25.83 3.86
C GLY A 4 18.57 25.31 5.04
N ILE A 5 18.99 24.05 4.99
CA ILE A 5 19.84 23.43 6.01
C ILE A 5 21.27 23.39 5.45
N ILE A 6 22.11 24.29 5.95
CA ILE A 6 23.46 24.51 5.41
C ILE A 6 24.38 23.35 5.77
N GLU A 7 24.95 22.71 4.74
CA GLU A 7 25.85 21.56 4.88
C GLU A 7 27.32 21.98 4.99
N HIS A 8 27.70 23.11 4.38
CA HIS A 8 29.06 23.60 4.40
C HIS A 8 29.16 25.13 4.36
N LEU A 9 30.24 25.66 4.94
CA LEU A 9 30.67 27.04 4.71
C LEU A 9 31.75 27.03 3.64
N GLY A 10 31.39 27.48 2.44
CA GLY A 10 32.32 27.66 1.34
C GLY A 10 33.15 28.93 1.48
N THR A 11 34.13 29.11 0.60
CA THR A 11 34.90 30.36 0.48
C THR A 11 34.98 30.80 -0.98
N VAL A 12 34.63 32.04 -1.27
CA VAL A 12 34.72 32.62 -2.62
C VAL A 12 36.18 32.73 -3.04
N GLU A 13 36.55 32.21 -4.21
CA GLU A 13 37.90 32.36 -4.76
C GLU A 13 37.96 33.52 -5.76
N THR A 14 37.06 33.57 -6.75
CA THR A 14 36.94 34.68 -7.70
C THR A 14 35.49 34.89 -8.13
N LEU A 15 35.19 36.12 -8.56
CA LEU A 15 33.95 36.50 -9.26
C LEU A 15 34.32 37.36 -10.47
N GLU A 16 34.45 36.72 -11.62
CA GLU A 16 35.01 37.30 -12.85
C GLU A 16 33.89 37.77 -13.78
N ARG A 17 33.70 39.10 -13.89
CA ARG A 17 32.60 39.70 -14.66
C ARG A 17 32.86 39.67 -16.16
N THR A 18 31.89 39.16 -16.92
CA THR A 18 31.96 38.87 -18.35
C THR A 18 30.75 39.50 -19.07
N GLY A 19 30.82 40.81 -19.30
CA GLY A 19 29.71 41.58 -19.86
C GLY A 19 28.62 41.81 -18.81
N ASP A 20 27.41 41.31 -19.07
CA ASP A 20 26.31 41.28 -18.12
C ASP A 20 26.34 40.05 -17.19
N ALA A 21 27.09 39.00 -17.55
CA ALA A 21 27.29 37.80 -16.72
C ALA A 21 28.53 37.91 -15.81
N ALA A 22 28.75 36.89 -14.97
CA ALA A 22 30.01 36.67 -14.26
C ALA A 22 30.24 35.17 -13.99
N ARG A 23 31.50 34.76 -13.91
CA ARG A 23 31.91 33.41 -13.52
C ARG A 23 32.31 33.41 -12.05
N LEU A 24 31.64 32.61 -11.23
CA LEU A 24 31.88 32.49 -9.79
C LEU A 24 32.63 31.19 -9.48
N ARG A 25 33.76 31.32 -8.75
CA ARG A 25 34.50 30.19 -8.15
C ARG A 25 34.25 30.16 -6.64
N VAL A 26 33.80 29.04 -6.11
CA VAL A 26 33.67 28.82 -4.65
C VAL A 26 34.39 27.53 -4.25
N ARG A 27 35.28 27.61 -3.27
CA ARG A 27 35.84 26.44 -2.60
C ARG A 27 34.73 25.81 -1.74
N ALA A 28 34.21 24.69 -2.20
CA ALA A 28 33.10 23.93 -1.60
C ALA A 28 33.54 22.60 -0.96
N GLY A 29 34.80 22.19 -1.17
CA GLY A 29 35.39 21.01 -0.55
C GLY A 29 34.69 19.71 -0.97
N THR A 30 34.50 18.78 -0.04
CA THR A 30 33.93 17.46 -0.34
C THR A 30 32.42 17.46 -0.59
N LEU A 31 31.73 18.60 -0.41
CA LEU A 31 30.28 18.75 -0.63
C LEU A 31 29.89 18.50 -2.10
N ILE A 32 30.80 18.81 -3.03
CA ILE A 32 30.55 18.72 -4.47
C ILE A 32 31.16 17.47 -5.14
N ARG A 33 31.65 16.52 -4.35
CA ARG A 33 32.33 15.30 -4.87
C ARG A 33 31.43 14.41 -5.73
N ASP A 34 30.12 14.54 -5.57
CA ASP A 34 29.06 13.86 -6.32
C ASP A 34 28.15 14.86 -7.08
N LEU A 35 28.63 16.08 -7.32
CA LEU A 35 27.97 17.09 -8.14
C LEU A 35 28.39 16.93 -9.61
N PRO A 36 27.52 16.42 -10.51
CA PRO A 36 27.81 16.40 -11.94
C PRO A 36 27.71 17.80 -12.55
N ASP A 37 28.32 17.98 -13.73
CA ASP A 37 28.03 19.12 -14.60
C ASP A 37 26.52 19.25 -14.83
N GLY A 38 25.99 20.48 -14.79
CA GLY A 38 24.55 20.73 -14.86
C GLY A 38 23.78 20.49 -13.55
N GLY A 39 24.39 19.92 -12.52
CA GLY A 39 23.79 19.77 -11.20
C GLY A 39 23.70 21.10 -10.43
N SER A 40 22.86 21.16 -9.39
CA SER A 40 22.61 22.39 -8.63
C SER A 40 23.31 22.42 -7.27
N LEU A 41 23.77 23.61 -6.88
CA LEU A 41 24.25 23.96 -5.55
C LEU A 41 23.66 25.32 -5.15
N ALA A 42 23.19 25.47 -3.91
CA ALA A 42 22.80 26.77 -3.38
C ALA A 42 24.04 27.50 -2.84
N VAL A 43 24.19 28.79 -3.18
CA VAL A 43 25.21 29.70 -2.62
C VAL A 43 24.50 30.89 -2.00
N ASP A 44 24.55 31.03 -0.67
CA ASP A 44 23.74 31.98 0.11
C ASP A 44 22.25 32.00 -0.27
N GLY A 45 21.69 30.83 -0.62
CA GLY A 45 20.30 30.67 -1.06
C GLY A 45 20.04 30.96 -2.54
N VAL A 46 21.06 31.21 -3.36
CA VAL A 46 20.94 31.30 -4.82
C VAL A 46 21.24 29.94 -5.44
N CYS A 47 20.27 29.36 -6.15
CA CYS A 47 20.49 28.16 -6.98
C CYS A 47 21.45 28.50 -8.12
N LEU A 48 22.63 27.88 -8.13
CA LEU A 48 23.60 27.97 -9.21
C LEU A 48 23.87 26.59 -9.81
N THR A 49 24.07 26.57 -11.12
CA THR A 49 24.33 25.35 -11.90
C THR A 49 25.83 25.14 -12.05
N ALA A 50 26.31 23.93 -11.75
CA ALA A 50 27.69 23.54 -11.99
C ALA A 50 28.02 23.59 -13.49
N VAL A 51 29.12 24.26 -13.84
CA VAL A 51 29.68 24.25 -15.20
C VAL A 51 31.08 23.62 -15.19
N PRO A 52 31.47 22.87 -16.23
CA PRO A 52 32.73 22.13 -16.24
C PRO A 52 33.95 23.04 -16.19
N ASP A 53 34.93 22.65 -15.38
CA ASP A 53 36.27 23.24 -15.34
C ASP A 53 37.34 22.14 -15.31
N PRO A 54 37.96 21.79 -16.44
CA PRO A 54 38.99 20.76 -16.50
C PRO A 54 40.33 21.19 -15.87
N GLU A 55 40.48 22.46 -15.46
CA GLU A 55 41.67 22.97 -14.77
C GLU A 55 41.39 23.32 -13.29
N ALA A 56 40.17 23.07 -12.78
CA ALA A 56 39.84 23.26 -11.38
C ALA A 56 40.54 22.23 -10.46
N PRO A 57 41.09 22.65 -9.32
CA PRO A 57 41.42 21.75 -8.22
C PRO A 57 40.18 21.06 -7.63
N ASP A 58 40.38 19.86 -7.05
CA ASP A 58 39.33 19.11 -6.34
C ASP A 58 38.62 19.99 -5.29
N GLY A 59 37.29 20.00 -5.34
CA GLY A 59 36.46 20.73 -4.38
C GLY A 59 36.25 22.22 -4.68
N ILE A 60 36.58 22.69 -5.89
CA ILE A 60 36.13 24.00 -6.40
C ILE A 60 34.83 23.85 -7.20
N PHE A 61 33.80 24.57 -6.79
CA PHE A 61 32.55 24.75 -7.53
C PHE A 61 32.72 25.92 -8.51
N LEU A 62 32.38 25.69 -9.78
CA LEU A 62 32.31 26.73 -10.82
C LEU A 62 30.86 26.88 -11.28
N ALA A 63 30.39 28.13 -11.39
CA ALA A 63 29.11 28.47 -12.00
C ALA A 63 29.20 29.75 -12.84
N ASP A 64 28.49 29.78 -13.96
CA ASP A 64 28.20 31.02 -14.68
C ASP A 64 26.90 31.64 -14.13
N VAL A 65 26.97 32.93 -13.79
CA VAL A 65 25.92 33.68 -13.09
C VAL A 65 25.39 34.78 -14.00
N MET A 66 24.09 34.72 -14.32
CA MET A 66 23.43 35.68 -15.19
C MET A 66 23.26 37.07 -14.55
N GLY A 67 23.18 38.12 -15.38
CA GLY A 67 23.11 39.51 -14.92
C GLY A 67 21.92 39.85 -14.01
N GLU A 68 20.79 39.18 -14.19
CA GLU A 68 19.61 39.34 -13.32
C GLU A 68 19.91 38.86 -11.88
N THR A 69 20.55 37.69 -11.75
CA THR A 69 21.00 37.15 -10.47
C THR A 69 22.07 38.04 -9.82
N LEU A 70 23.02 38.56 -10.60
CA LEU A 70 24.04 39.50 -10.10
C LEU A 70 23.45 40.85 -9.63
N GLN A 71 22.29 41.26 -10.13
CA GLN A 71 21.61 42.50 -9.74
C GLN A 71 20.65 42.29 -8.56
N ARG A 72 19.93 41.16 -8.51
CA ARG A 72 18.89 40.90 -7.50
C ARG A 72 19.37 40.26 -6.21
N THR A 73 20.61 39.76 -6.14
CA THR A 73 21.14 38.97 -5.01
C THR A 73 22.45 39.54 -4.47
N THR A 74 22.93 39.03 -3.33
CA THR A 74 24.26 39.33 -2.78
C THR A 74 25.41 38.82 -3.66
N ILE A 75 25.19 37.84 -4.54
CA ILE A 75 26.24 37.19 -5.36
C ILE A 75 27.02 38.22 -6.17
N GLY A 76 26.36 39.25 -6.72
CA GLY A 76 27.02 40.31 -7.49
C GLY A 76 27.94 41.24 -6.68
N ARG A 77 28.02 41.06 -5.35
CA ARG A 77 28.85 41.83 -4.42
C ARG A 77 29.97 41.02 -3.76
N LEU A 78 29.97 39.69 -3.94
CA LEU A 78 30.95 38.80 -3.31
C LEU A 78 32.38 39.14 -3.75
N ILE A 79 33.31 39.07 -2.80
CA ILE A 79 34.75 39.24 -3.03
C ILE A 79 35.55 38.01 -2.57
N ALA A 80 36.74 37.85 -3.14
CA ALA A 80 37.64 36.74 -2.82
C ALA A 80 37.96 36.69 -1.31
N GLY A 81 37.80 35.52 -0.71
CA GLY A 81 37.99 35.26 0.72
C GLY A 81 36.74 35.39 1.59
N GLU A 82 35.59 35.80 1.05
CA GLU A 82 34.32 35.78 1.80
C GLU A 82 33.78 34.37 1.98
N ALA A 83 33.16 34.13 3.14
CA ALA A 83 32.49 32.87 3.46
C ALA A 83 31.04 32.90 3.00
N VAL A 84 30.55 31.79 2.44
CA VAL A 84 29.19 31.64 1.90
C VAL A 84 28.53 30.35 2.41
N ASN A 85 27.22 30.38 2.63
CA ASN A 85 26.45 29.18 2.97
C ASN A 85 26.26 28.30 1.73
N LEU A 86 26.55 26.99 1.85
CA LEU A 86 26.37 26.00 0.80
C LEU A 86 25.42 24.86 1.21
N GLU A 87 24.52 24.48 0.30
CA GLU A 87 23.58 23.37 0.44
C GLU A 87 23.38 22.69 -0.93
N ARG A 88 23.35 21.36 -0.97
CA ARG A 88 23.07 20.55 -2.17
C ARG A 88 21.56 20.48 -2.40
N CYS A 89 21.16 20.27 -3.65
CA CYS A 89 19.76 20.02 -3.94
C CYS A 89 19.27 18.74 -3.21
N LEU A 90 18.16 18.84 -2.49
CA LEU A 90 17.63 17.72 -1.71
C LEU A 90 17.27 16.55 -2.67
N PRO A 91 17.78 15.32 -2.44
CA PRO A 91 17.37 14.17 -3.24
C PRO A 91 15.91 13.81 -2.98
N ALA A 92 15.24 13.16 -3.94
CA ALA A 92 13.79 12.91 -3.90
C ALA A 92 13.31 12.05 -2.70
N GLY A 93 14.20 11.33 -2.02
CA GLY A 93 13.95 10.61 -0.76
C GLY A 93 14.75 11.15 0.44
N GLY A 94 15.25 12.39 0.36
CA GLY A 94 16.02 13.03 1.42
C GLY A 94 15.17 13.42 2.63
N ARG A 95 15.82 13.66 3.78
CA ARG A 95 15.14 14.18 4.97
C ARG A 95 14.82 15.66 4.81
N PHE A 96 13.58 16.02 5.11
CA PHE A 96 13.08 17.37 4.97
C PHE A 96 13.18 18.10 6.32
N ASP A 97 14.40 18.49 6.70
CA ASP A 97 14.69 19.03 8.04
C ASP A 97 14.54 20.58 8.14
N GLY A 98 14.03 21.23 7.08
CA GLY A 98 13.83 22.68 6.97
C GLY A 98 12.47 23.08 6.35
N HIS A 99 12.45 24.08 5.44
CA HIS A 99 11.25 24.46 4.67
C HIS A 99 11.53 24.47 3.16
N ILE A 100 10.51 24.70 2.31
CA ILE A 100 10.68 24.63 0.85
C ILE A 100 11.44 25.87 0.36
N VAL A 101 12.75 25.70 0.13
CA VAL A 101 13.61 26.71 -0.48
C VAL A 101 13.80 26.36 -1.96
N GLN A 102 13.39 27.25 -2.86
CA GLN A 102 13.55 27.05 -4.30
C GLN A 102 15.01 27.29 -4.72
N GLY A 103 15.70 28.19 -4.03
CA GLY A 103 16.97 28.79 -4.42
C GLY A 103 16.76 30.02 -5.33
N HIS A 104 15.59 30.66 -5.22
CA HIS A 104 15.12 31.77 -6.04
C HIS A 104 14.88 33.00 -5.17
N VAL A 105 15.98 33.63 -4.74
CA VAL A 105 16.01 34.82 -3.89
C VAL A 105 15.06 35.91 -4.40
N ASP A 106 13.99 36.17 -3.65
CA ASP A 106 12.95 37.13 -4.03
C ASP A 106 13.40 38.58 -3.86
N GLY A 107 14.42 38.83 -3.04
CA GLY A 107 15.08 40.13 -2.89
C GLY A 107 16.19 40.13 -1.84
N VAL A 108 16.82 41.29 -1.67
CA VAL A 108 17.86 41.52 -0.64
C VAL A 108 17.29 42.35 0.51
N GLY A 109 17.35 41.81 1.72
CA GLY A 109 17.08 42.52 2.96
C GLY A 109 18.33 43.12 3.59
N ARG A 110 18.19 43.74 4.76
CA ARG A 110 19.32 44.26 5.56
C ARG A 110 19.16 43.93 7.04
N VAL A 111 20.26 43.65 7.72
CA VAL A 111 20.24 43.50 9.18
C VAL A 111 20.03 44.86 9.84
N ALA A 112 18.90 45.05 10.51
CA ALA A 112 18.51 46.31 11.15
C ALA A 112 18.89 46.36 12.64
N ALA A 113 18.83 45.23 13.34
CA ALA A 113 19.29 45.11 14.72
C ALA A 113 19.74 43.68 15.04
N ILE A 114 20.66 43.56 16.00
CA ILE A 114 21.11 42.30 16.59
C ILE A 114 20.95 42.42 18.10
N THR A 115 20.18 41.51 18.72
CA THR A 115 19.96 41.49 20.16
C THR A 115 20.41 40.16 20.73
N GLU A 116 21.47 40.20 21.54
CA GLU A 116 22.03 39.02 22.20
C GLU A 116 21.24 38.65 23.47
N HIS A 117 20.89 37.37 23.61
CA HIS A 117 20.34 36.79 24.83
C HIS A 117 21.28 35.68 25.35
N PRO A 118 21.18 35.25 26.63
CA PRO A 118 22.15 34.31 27.23
C PRO A 118 22.27 32.92 26.57
N ALA A 119 21.36 32.56 25.66
CA ALA A 119 21.34 31.25 25.00
C ALA A 119 21.02 31.29 23.49
N TRP A 120 20.75 32.47 22.91
CA TRP A 120 20.33 32.66 21.52
C TRP A 120 20.38 34.15 21.13
N THR A 121 20.18 34.47 19.85
CA THR A 121 20.28 35.85 19.33
C THR A 121 19.06 36.17 18.48
N VAL A 122 18.47 37.36 18.64
CA VAL A 122 17.49 37.91 17.68
C VAL A 122 18.25 38.64 16.58
N LEU A 123 18.01 38.28 15.33
CA LEU A 123 18.25 39.20 14.21
C LEU A 123 16.91 39.86 13.84
N ARG A 124 16.89 41.19 13.78
CA ARG A 124 15.83 41.94 13.09
C ARG A 124 16.34 42.35 11.73
N LEU A 125 15.55 42.11 10.69
CA LEU A 125 15.92 42.43 9.31
C LEU A 125 14.86 43.31 8.64
N GLU A 126 15.31 44.35 7.95
CA GLU A 126 14.51 45.10 6.97
C GLU A 126 14.25 44.22 5.74
N ILE A 127 13.01 44.24 5.25
CA ILE A 127 12.56 43.49 4.09
C ILE A 127 11.94 44.45 3.05
N PRO A 128 12.19 44.28 1.74
CA PRO A 128 11.52 45.05 0.70
C PRO A 128 10.00 44.96 0.81
N GLU A 129 9.30 46.10 0.75
CA GLU A 129 7.87 46.22 1.09
C GLU A 129 6.97 45.23 0.31
N ARG A 130 7.28 44.97 -0.97
CA ARG A 130 6.58 43.97 -1.82
C ARG A 130 6.62 42.52 -1.30
N LEU A 131 7.54 42.20 -0.38
CA LEU A 131 7.70 40.89 0.23
C LEU A 131 7.14 40.83 1.65
N ALA A 132 6.90 41.97 2.32
CA ALA A 132 6.36 42.00 3.68
C ALA A 132 5.00 41.27 3.81
N PRO A 133 4.05 41.34 2.86
CA PRO A 133 2.80 40.57 2.91
C PRO A 133 2.96 39.05 2.69
N GLN A 134 4.19 38.57 2.44
CA GLN A 134 4.52 37.14 2.29
C GLN A 134 5.05 36.53 3.60
N LEU A 135 5.25 37.34 4.64
CA LEU A 135 5.68 36.87 5.96
C LEU A 135 4.49 36.73 6.92
N ALA A 136 4.58 35.72 7.79
CA ALA A 136 3.68 35.54 8.93
C ALA A 136 4.52 35.19 10.16
N GLU A 137 4.07 35.60 11.35
CA GLU A 137 4.67 35.07 12.59
C GLU A 137 4.48 33.55 12.65
N LYS A 138 5.54 32.83 13.04
CA LYS A 138 5.66 31.35 12.96
C LYS A 138 5.69 30.78 11.53
N GLY A 139 5.63 31.60 10.50
CA GLY A 139 5.98 31.21 9.13
C GLY A 139 7.48 31.02 8.94
N SER A 140 7.86 30.47 7.79
CA SER A 140 9.25 30.21 7.42
C SER A 140 9.78 31.28 6.45
N ILE A 141 11.10 31.48 6.48
CA ILE A 141 11.84 32.32 5.53
C ILE A 141 13.28 31.79 5.39
N ALA A 142 13.88 31.90 4.21
CA ALA A 142 15.30 31.66 4.02
C ALA A 142 16.08 32.99 4.11
N VAL A 143 17.11 33.04 4.97
CA VAL A 143 18.00 34.20 5.13
C VAL A 143 19.42 33.80 4.79
N ALA A 144 19.99 34.35 3.71
CA ALA A 144 21.23 33.86 3.09
C ALA A 144 21.22 32.33 2.86
N GLY A 145 20.06 31.80 2.44
CA GLY A 145 19.81 30.36 2.30
C GLY A 145 19.37 29.65 3.58
N VAL A 146 19.66 30.17 4.78
CA VAL A 146 19.33 29.48 6.04
C VAL A 146 17.83 29.52 6.32
N SER A 147 17.21 28.35 6.46
CA SER A 147 15.81 28.18 6.85
C SER A 147 15.59 28.59 8.30
N LEU A 148 14.75 29.60 8.54
CA LEU A 148 14.46 30.15 9.86
C LEU A 148 12.95 30.38 10.06
N THR A 149 12.49 30.22 11.29
CA THR A 149 11.14 30.58 11.71
C THR A 149 11.07 32.06 12.08
N VAL A 150 10.13 32.79 11.47
CA VAL A 150 9.85 34.19 11.80
C VAL A 150 9.27 34.30 13.21
N THR A 151 9.95 35.03 14.09
CA THR A 151 9.55 35.19 15.50
C THR A 151 8.62 36.39 15.72
N ARG A 152 8.68 37.40 14.83
CA ARG A 152 7.81 38.59 14.79
C ARG A 152 7.82 39.24 13.41
N THR A 153 6.73 39.92 13.03
CA THR A 153 6.68 40.80 11.85
C THR A 153 6.33 42.24 12.22
N SER A 154 6.70 43.20 11.38
CA SER A 154 6.23 44.59 11.47
C SER A 154 4.72 44.71 11.16
N PRO A 155 3.99 45.69 11.72
CA PRO A 155 2.61 45.98 11.34
C PRO A 155 2.45 46.27 9.83
N ALA A 156 1.26 46.05 9.29
CA ALA A 156 0.93 46.07 7.86
C ALA A 156 0.98 47.47 7.16
N GLY A 157 1.61 48.46 7.79
CA GLY A 157 1.89 49.81 7.26
C GLY A 157 3.17 50.40 7.84
N ALA A 158 4.12 49.55 8.25
CA ALA A 158 5.40 49.98 8.78
C ALA A 158 6.41 50.23 7.65
N HIS A 159 7.07 51.38 7.68
CA HIS A 159 8.08 51.79 6.70
C HIS A 159 9.38 52.19 7.42
N PRO A 160 10.51 51.48 7.24
CA PRO A 160 10.64 50.23 6.48
C PRO A 160 9.90 49.07 7.16
N ALA A 161 9.45 48.10 6.34
CA ALA A 161 8.93 46.84 6.84
C ALA A 161 10.07 45.96 7.38
N TRP A 162 9.80 45.16 8.41
CA TRP A 162 10.82 44.32 9.06
C TRP A 162 10.25 43.02 9.62
N PHE A 163 11.13 42.07 9.90
CA PHE A 163 10.81 40.84 10.62
C PHE A 163 11.95 40.46 11.57
N GLU A 164 11.66 39.55 12.51
CA GLU A 164 12.63 39.00 13.45
C GLU A 164 12.77 37.48 13.27
N VAL A 165 13.97 36.96 13.48
CA VAL A 165 14.30 35.53 13.52
C VAL A 165 15.21 35.25 14.71
N GLY A 166 15.13 34.04 15.28
CA GLY A 166 15.98 33.59 16.37
C GLY A 166 17.09 32.65 15.89
N LEU A 167 18.34 32.94 16.25
CA LEU A 167 19.49 32.07 16.00
C LEU A 167 19.96 31.40 17.30
N ILE A 168 19.95 30.07 17.31
CA ILE A 168 20.61 29.27 18.37
C ILE A 168 22.12 29.16 18.10
N PRO A 169 22.96 28.83 19.10
CA PRO A 169 24.41 28.76 18.94
C PRO A 169 24.87 27.83 17.81
N ALA A 170 24.20 26.69 17.61
CA ALA A 170 24.48 25.77 16.51
C ALA A 170 24.35 26.46 15.14
N THR A 171 23.24 27.17 14.89
CA THR A 171 23.01 27.93 13.66
C THR A 171 24.04 29.04 13.48
N ARG A 172 24.44 29.74 14.55
CA ARG A 172 25.48 30.78 14.50
C ARG A 172 26.86 30.22 14.15
N THR A 173 27.18 29.00 14.55
CA THR A 173 28.46 28.35 14.24
C THR A 173 28.47 27.68 12.86
N ALA A 174 27.33 27.16 12.40
CA ALA A 174 27.22 26.43 11.14
C ALA A 174 26.94 27.31 9.90
N THR A 175 26.61 28.60 10.08
CA THR A 175 26.17 29.49 9.00
C THR A 175 26.85 30.86 9.08
N THR A 176 26.91 31.58 7.95
CA THR A 176 27.45 32.95 7.86
C THR A 176 26.69 33.94 8.76
N LEU A 177 25.46 33.63 9.15
CA LEU A 177 24.60 34.50 9.98
C LEU A 177 25.21 34.82 11.35
N GLY A 178 26.11 33.98 11.87
CA GLY A 178 26.81 34.25 13.13
C GLY A 178 27.79 35.43 13.07
N ALA A 179 28.23 35.83 11.87
CA ALA A 179 29.22 36.88 11.64
C ALA A 179 28.63 38.22 11.16
N LEU A 180 27.32 38.27 10.87
CA LEU A 180 26.62 39.45 10.35
C LEU A 180 26.64 40.64 11.32
N ARG A 181 26.55 41.84 10.74
CA ARG A 181 26.55 43.14 11.42
C ARG A 181 25.36 43.98 10.96
N VAL A 182 24.99 44.97 11.77
CA VAL A 182 23.94 45.93 11.41
C VAL A 182 24.34 46.70 10.15
N GLY A 183 23.46 46.72 9.15
CA GLY A 183 23.66 47.29 7.82
C GLY A 183 23.94 46.24 6.73
N ASP A 184 24.40 45.03 7.08
CA ASP A 184 24.81 44.01 6.12
C ASP A 184 23.63 43.54 5.25
N PRO A 185 23.83 43.37 3.92
CA PRO A 185 22.82 42.86 3.01
C PRO A 185 22.73 41.33 3.11
N VAL A 186 21.52 40.78 3.03
CA VAL A 186 21.29 39.33 2.97
C VAL A 186 20.28 38.98 1.89
N ASN A 187 20.47 37.84 1.22
CA ASN A 187 19.43 37.25 0.38
C ASN A 187 18.23 36.84 1.24
N LEU A 188 17.03 37.14 0.77
CA LEU A 188 15.78 36.67 1.36
C LEU A 188 15.03 35.84 0.32
N GLU A 189 14.62 34.63 0.71
CA GLU A 189 13.60 33.86 0.00
C GLU A 189 12.39 33.67 0.92
N THR A 190 11.20 34.02 0.45
CA THR A 190 9.95 33.83 1.20
C THR A 190 9.36 32.45 0.91
N ASP A 191 8.46 31.97 1.78
CA ASP A 191 7.80 30.70 1.55
C ASP A 191 7.07 30.66 0.20
N ALA A 192 7.36 29.63 -0.61
CA ALA A 192 6.83 29.50 -1.97
C ALA A 192 5.28 29.53 -2.02
N VAL A 193 4.59 29.02 -0.99
CA VAL A 193 3.13 29.05 -0.90
C VAL A 193 2.63 30.50 -0.78
N ALA A 194 3.32 31.35 -0.01
CA ALA A 194 2.95 32.75 0.13
C ALA A 194 3.07 33.52 -1.21
N LYS A 195 4.09 33.20 -2.02
CA LYS A 195 4.26 33.78 -3.38
C LYS A 195 3.05 33.45 -4.27
N TYR A 196 2.66 32.18 -4.34
CA TYR A 196 1.52 31.75 -5.16
C TYR A 196 0.17 32.23 -4.61
N LEU A 197 -0.02 32.30 -3.29
CA LEU A 197 -1.25 32.85 -2.68
C LEU A 197 -1.44 34.33 -3.01
N LEU A 198 -0.39 35.15 -2.93
CA LEU A 198 -0.48 36.55 -3.36
C LEU A 198 -0.72 36.68 -4.86
N ARG A 199 -0.03 35.88 -5.69
CA ARG A 199 -0.22 35.90 -7.15
C ARG A 199 -1.62 35.47 -7.57
N SER A 200 -2.22 34.51 -6.86
CA SER A 200 -3.61 34.12 -7.04
C SER A 200 -4.55 35.29 -6.68
N ARG A 201 -4.33 35.95 -5.53
CA ARG A 201 -5.10 37.13 -5.11
C ARG A 201 -4.95 38.35 -6.03
N GLU A 202 -3.81 38.52 -6.70
CA GLU A 202 -3.65 39.53 -7.77
C GLU A 202 -4.58 39.24 -8.95
N PHE A 203 -4.66 37.97 -9.37
CA PHE A 203 -5.50 37.55 -10.49
C PHE A 203 -7.00 37.53 -10.13
N GLU A 204 -7.35 37.06 -8.93
CA GLU A 204 -8.69 37.17 -8.35
C GLU A 204 -9.15 38.64 -8.34
N ARG A 205 -8.33 39.57 -7.85
CA ARG A 205 -8.63 41.01 -7.89
C ARG A 205 -8.72 41.57 -9.31
N ALA A 206 -7.91 41.10 -10.26
CA ALA A 206 -8.00 41.55 -11.65
C ALA A 206 -9.26 41.02 -12.36
N LEU A 207 -9.71 39.81 -12.02
CA LEU A 207 -10.94 39.19 -12.56
C LEU A 207 -12.22 39.77 -11.95
N LEU A 208 -12.17 40.18 -10.68
CA LEU A 208 -13.30 40.76 -9.94
C LEU A 208 -13.32 42.30 -9.96
N GLY A 209 -12.24 42.95 -10.40
CA GLY A 209 -11.95 44.37 -10.15
C GLY A 209 -12.05 45.30 -11.34
N GLY A 210 -13.13 45.19 -12.13
CA GLY A 210 -13.56 46.29 -12.97
C GLY A 210 -14.14 47.40 -12.08
N GLU A 211 -13.56 48.61 -12.15
CA GLU A 211 -13.85 49.78 -11.29
C GLU A 211 -13.34 49.68 -9.83
N SER A 212 -13.25 50.84 -9.15
CA SER A 212 -12.28 51.03 -8.05
C SER A 212 -12.78 51.91 -6.90
N ALA A 213 -12.54 51.44 -5.65
CA ALA A 213 -12.15 52.19 -4.42
C ALA A 213 -13.03 53.39 -3.93
N PRO A 214 -13.02 53.76 -2.63
CA PRO A 214 -12.01 53.51 -1.60
C PRO A 214 -12.57 53.01 -0.24
N ALA A 215 -11.78 53.14 0.83
CA ALA A 215 -12.08 52.66 2.19
C ALA A 215 -12.51 53.79 3.16
N ASP A 216 -13.10 53.41 4.30
CA ASP A 216 -12.85 54.06 5.60
C ASP A 216 -13.14 53.09 6.79
N GLU A 217 -12.94 53.56 8.03
CA GLU A 217 -12.68 52.75 9.24
C GLU A 217 -13.86 52.01 9.95
N ALA A 218 -13.50 51.11 10.89
CA ALA A 218 -14.36 50.35 11.83
C ALA A 218 -14.45 51.07 13.23
N PRO A 219 -14.67 50.48 14.45
CA PRO A 219 -14.91 49.09 14.92
C PRO A 219 -16.31 48.96 15.66
N VAL A 220 -16.66 48.15 16.69
CA VAL A 220 -15.96 47.34 17.72
C VAL A 220 -16.81 46.16 18.27
N SER A 221 -16.10 45.13 18.76
CA SER A 221 -16.38 44.16 19.86
C SER A 221 -17.79 43.75 20.32
N ALA A 222 -17.96 42.43 20.28
CA ALA A 222 -18.77 41.54 21.14
C ALA A 222 -19.05 41.94 22.61
N LEU A 223 -20.14 41.39 23.15
CA LEU A 223 -20.20 40.79 24.50
C LEU A 223 -21.35 39.76 24.57
N ALA A 224 -21.27 38.81 25.51
CA ALA A 224 -22.20 37.69 25.62
C ALA A 224 -22.95 37.65 26.96
N SER A 225 -24.22 37.25 26.92
CA SER A 225 -24.93 36.54 27.99
C SER A 225 -26.25 35.99 27.44
N GLY A 226 -26.70 34.84 27.93
CA GLY A 226 -27.88 34.14 27.41
C GLY A 226 -28.97 33.96 28.46
N SER A 227 -30.08 33.34 28.04
CA SER A 227 -31.02 32.67 28.93
C SER A 227 -31.52 31.41 28.26
N ALA A 228 -31.60 30.30 28.99
CA ALA A 228 -32.04 29.02 28.46
C ALA A 228 -33.55 28.85 28.65
N VAL A 229 -34.27 28.53 27.56
CA VAL A 229 -35.64 28.02 27.64
C VAL A 229 -35.77 26.81 26.72
N ALA A 230 -36.16 25.70 27.33
CA ALA A 230 -36.68 24.50 26.69
C ALA A 230 -37.80 23.95 27.60
N PRO A 231 -38.67 23.03 27.15
CA PRO A 231 -38.76 22.47 25.80
C PRO A 231 -40.13 22.73 25.14
N HIS A 232 -40.31 22.27 23.91
CA HIS A 232 -41.53 21.52 23.56
C HIS A 232 -41.18 20.44 22.53
N ARG A 233 -41.66 19.20 22.77
CA ARG A 233 -41.76 18.12 21.79
C ARG A 233 -43.24 17.90 21.57
N ASP A 234 -43.69 17.97 20.32
CA ASP A 234 -45.00 17.43 19.97
C ASP A 234 -44.87 15.91 19.71
N PRO A 235 -45.70 15.06 20.33
CA PRO A 235 -45.83 13.66 19.97
C PRO A 235 -46.73 13.49 18.74
N GLU A 236 -46.78 12.27 18.18
CA GLU A 236 -47.73 11.85 17.13
C GLU A 236 -47.56 12.49 15.73
N ALA A 237 -46.32 12.53 15.23
CA ALA A 237 -46.09 12.13 13.84
C ALA A 237 -45.85 10.60 13.82
N GLY A 238 -46.58 9.87 12.97
CA GLY A 238 -46.55 8.41 12.96
C GLY A 238 -45.18 7.83 12.61
N ALA A 239 -44.80 6.71 13.24
CA ALA A 239 -43.61 5.96 12.84
C ALA A 239 -43.74 5.53 11.37
N PRO A 240 -42.67 5.60 10.55
CA PRO A 240 -42.69 5.00 9.22
C PRO A 240 -42.97 3.49 9.35
N PRO A 241 -43.62 2.87 8.34
CA PRO A 241 -43.89 1.44 8.37
C PRO A 241 -42.57 0.67 8.55
N THR A 242 -42.63 -0.42 9.31
CA THR A 242 -41.48 -1.30 9.55
C THR A 242 -40.84 -1.68 8.23
N ALA A 243 -39.57 -1.34 8.05
CA ALA A 243 -38.85 -1.57 6.81
C ALA A 243 -38.89 -3.05 6.41
N GLU A 244 -39.18 -3.31 5.14
CA GLU A 244 -38.90 -4.61 4.55
C GLU A 244 -37.38 -4.88 4.63
N PRO A 245 -36.95 -6.15 4.78
CA PRO A 245 -35.54 -6.47 4.91
C PRO A 245 -34.73 -5.94 3.73
N ALA A 246 -33.58 -5.35 4.03
CA ALA A 246 -32.69 -4.68 3.09
C ALA A 246 -32.38 -5.54 1.84
N ARG A 247 -33.08 -5.24 0.74
CA ARG A 247 -33.05 -6.06 -0.48
C ARG A 247 -31.77 -5.76 -1.28
N LEU A 248 -30.73 -6.54 -1.08
CA LEU A 248 -29.58 -6.60 -2.00
C LEU A 248 -29.84 -7.61 -3.12
N ASP A 249 -29.29 -7.33 -4.30
CA ASP A 249 -29.31 -8.23 -5.47
C ASP A 249 -28.14 -9.23 -5.39
N ARG A 250 -27.93 -10.07 -6.41
CA ARG A 250 -26.82 -11.03 -6.42
C ARG A 250 -25.56 -10.47 -7.11
N VAL A 251 -24.38 -10.90 -6.63
CA VAL A 251 -23.09 -10.56 -7.24
C VAL A 251 -23.03 -10.99 -8.71
N GLU A 252 -23.60 -12.14 -9.07
CA GLU A 252 -23.64 -12.59 -10.47
C GLU A 252 -24.48 -11.68 -11.39
N GLU A 253 -25.47 -10.97 -10.85
CA GLU A 253 -26.33 -10.04 -11.60
C GLU A 253 -25.61 -8.70 -11.83
N ALA A 254 -24.89 -8.21 -10.82
CA ALA A 254 -23.98 -7.06 -10.97
C ALA A 254 -22.87 -7.34 -12.00
N VAL A 255 -22.23 -8.52 -11.92
CA VAL A 255 -21.21 -8.97 -12.87
C VAL A 255 -21.76 -9.10 -14.30
N ALA A 256 -23.01 -9.56 -14.46
CA ALA A 256 -23.67 -9.62 -15.77
C ALA A 256 -23.98 -8.23 -16.35
N ALA A 257 -24.43 -7.27 -15.53
CA ALA A 257 -24.71 -5.90 -15.96
C ALA A 257 -23.44 -5.18 -16.44
N LEU A 258 -22.33 -5.30 -15.70
CA LEU A 258 -21.02 -4.73 -16.08
C LEU A 258 -20.49 -5.31 -17.39
N ARG A 259 -20.63 -6.63 -17.60
CA ARG A 259 -20.28 -7.30 -18.85
C ARG A 259 -21.13 -6.81 -20.04
N ALA A 260 -22.36 -6.36 -19.80
CA ALA A 260 -23.23 -5.75 -20.79
C ALA A 260 -22.97 -4.25 -21.05
N GLY A 261 -22.02 -3.62 -20.33
CA GLY A 261 -21.75 -2.18 -20.41
C GLY A 261 -22.62 -1.29 -19.52
N GLY A 262 -23.45 -1.90 -18.66
CA GLY A 262 -24.29 -1.19 -17.70
C GLY A 262 -23.51 -0.71 -16.45
N LEU A 263 -24.26 -0.10 -15.54
CA LEU A 263 -23.81 0.31 -14.22
C LEU A 263 -24.39 -0.59 -13.12
N VAL A 264 -23.74 -0.60 -11.96
CA VAL A 264 -24.23 -1.24 -10.73
C VAL A 264 -24.05 -0.27 -9.56
N VAL A 265 -24.85 -0.42 -8.51
CA VAL A 265 -24.63 0.28 -7.24
C VAL A 265 -23.87 -0.64 -6.29
N VAL A 266 -22.79 -0.17 -5.69
CA VAL A 266 -22.09 -0.90 -4.62
C VAL A 266 -22.07 -0.07 -3.35
N VAL A 267 -22.47 -0.67 -2.23
CA VAL A 267 -22.44 -0.05 -0.90
C VAL A 267 -21.40 -0.67 0.02
N ASP A 268 -20.84 0.14 0.90
CA ASP A 268 -19.98 -0.33 1.98
C ASP A 268 -20.75 -0.49 3.31
N ASP A 269 -20.02 -0.72 4.40
CA ASP A 269 -20.57 -0.95 5.73
C ASP A 269 -21.12 0.36 6.35
N GLU A 270 -22.17 0.25 7.17
CA GLU A 270 -22.79 1.41 7.83
C GLU A 270 -21.83 2.16 8.77
N ASP A 271 -20.82 1.46 9.32
CA ASP A 271 -19.75 1.99 10.17
C ASP A 271 -18.54 2.54 9.38
N ARG A 272 -18.49 2.41 8.03
CA ARG A 272 -17.37 2.86 7.20
C ARG A 272 -17.66 4.21 6.54
N GLU A 273 -18.14 4.26 5.29
CA GLU A 273 -18.60 5.48 4.62
C GLU A 273 -20.13 5.59 4.64
N ASN A 274 -20.84 4.46 4.67
CA ASN A 274 -22.31 4.38 4.58
C ASN A 274 -22.81 5.03 3.28
N GLU A 275 -22.07 4.82 2.20
CA GLU A 275 -22.25 5.48 0.90
C GLU A 275 -22.30 4.44 -0.22
N GLY A 276 -22.77 4.88 -1.40
CA GLY A 276 -23.00 4.01 -2.53
C GLY A 276 -22.45 4.60 -3.81
N ASP A 277 -21.63 3.84 -4.51
CA ASP A 277 -21.00 4.24 -5.76
C ASP A 277 -21.74 3.64 -6.95
N LEU A 278 -21.89 4.43 -8.00
CA LEU A 278 -22.16 3.90 -9.33
C LEU A 278 -20.86 3.35 -9.91
N ILE A 279 -20.77 2.04 -10.08
CA ILE A 279 -19.62 1.36 -10.69
C ILE A 279 -19.96 0.94 -12.12
N GLY A 280 -19.07 1.28 -13.05
CA GLY A 280 -19.07 0.80 -14.44
C GLY A 280 -17.70 0.26 -14.84
N SER A 281 -17.61 -0.41 -15.99
CA SER A 281 -16.30 -0.76 -16.57
C SER A 281 -15.80 0.33 -17.49
N ALA A 282 -14.53 0.75 -17.31
CA ALA A 282 -13.89 1.70 -18.21
C ALA A 282 -13.71 1.13 -19.64
N ALA A 283 -13.83 -0.19 -19.82
CA ALA A 283 -13.75 -0.87 -21.10
C ALA A 283 -15.09 -0.96 -21.87
N THR A 284 -16.24 -0.92 -21.19
CA THR A 284 -17.57 -1.15 -21.82
C THR A 284 -18.60 -0.05 -21.59
N LEU A 285 -18.53 0.73 -20.50
CA LEU A 285 -19.44 1.86 -20.22
C LEU A 285 -19.40 2.89 -21.36
N ASP A 286 -20.55 3.34 -21.87
CA ASP A 286 -20.63 4.29 -22.98
C ASP A 286 -20.80 5.76 -22.52
N GLU A 287 -20.86 6.68 -23.49
CA GLU A 287 -20.98 8.12 -23.21
C GLU A 287 -22.30 8.48 -22.51
N ALA A 288 -23.37 7.71 -22.76
CA ALA A 288 -24.68 7.91 -22.12
C ALA A 288 -24.66 7.41 -20.67
N GLY A 289 -24.07 6.24 -20.42
CA GLY A 289 -23.85 5.69 -19.08
C GLY A 289 -22.92 6.56 -18.23
N LEU A 290 -21.85 7.11 -18.80
CA LEU A 290 -21.01 8.07 -18.07
C LEU A 290 -21.73 9.41 -17.86
N GLY A 291 -22.52 9.88 -18.83
CA GLY A 291 -23.40 11.05 -18.65
C GLY A 291 -24.43 10.86 -17.53
N PHE A 292 -25.00 9.66 -17.40
CA PHE A 292 -25.88 9.27 -16.30
C PHE A 292 -25.12 9.26 -14.96
N MET A 293 -23.94 8.64 -14.90
CA MET A 293 -23.08 8.68 -13.71
C MET A 293 -22.84 10.13 -13.26
N ILE A 294 -22.38 11.01 -14.16
CA ILE A 294 -22.12 12.43 -13.87
C ILE A 294 -23.38 13.18 -13.40
N ARG A 295 -24.57 12.79 -13.87
CA ARG A 295 -25.84 13.44 -13.50
C ARG A 295 -26.34 13.09 -12.09
N HIS A 296 -25.98 11.92 -11.57
CA HIS A 296 -26.54 11.37 -10.32
C HIS A 296 -25.50 11.17 -9.20
N THR A 297 -24.25 11.60 -9.41
CA THR A 297 -23.14 11.47 -8.45
C THR A 297 -22.53 12.83 -8.12
N SER A 298 -21.48 12.83 -7.28
CA SER A 298 -20.56 13.95 -7.08
C SER A 298 -19.99 14.55 -8.38
N GLY A 299 -20.01 13.79 -9.48
CA GLY A 299 -19.36 14.13 -10.75
C GLY A 299 -17.84 13.92 -10.76
N VAL A 300 -17.25 13.51 -9.63
CA VAL A 300 -15.81 13.22 -9.44
C VAL A 300 -15.52 11.81 -9.97
N VAL A 301 -15.45 11.69 -11.30
CA VAL A 301 -15.23 10.40 -11.97
C VAL A 301 -13.83 9.87 -11.66
N CYS A 302 -13.79 8.88 -10.77
CA CYS A 302 -12.60 8.11 -10.43
C CYS A 302 -12.47 6.87 -11.34
N ALA A 303 -11.25 6.39 -11.55
CA ALA A 303 -10.95 5.22 -12.35
C ALA A 303 -10.12 4.17 -11.57
N PRO A 304 -10.76 3.30 -10.77
CA PRO A 304 -10.05 2.25 -10.03
C PRO A 304 -9.38 1.25 -10.97
N MET A 305 -8.12 0.94 -10.70
CA MET A 305 -7.34 -0.04 -11.44
C MET A 305 -6.36 -0.78 -10.54
N SER A 306 -5.89 -1.94 -10.97
CA SER A 306 -4.82 -2.66 -10.27
C SER A 306 -3.49 -1.90 -10.35
N ALA A 307 -2.66 -2.08 -9.33
CA ALA A 307 -1.35 -1.41 -9.22
C ALA A 307 -0.50 -1.61 -10.49
N ALA A 308 -0.45 -2.83 -11.02
CA ALA A 308 0.28 -3.15 -12.25
C ALA A 308 -0.19 -2.36 -13.49
N ARG A 309 -1.49 -2.05 -13.59
CA ARG A 309 -2.00 -1.21 -14.70
C ARG A 309 -1.65 0.26 -14.51
N ALA A 310 -1.69 0.77 -13.29
CA ALA A 310 -1.22 2.12 -12.99
C ALA A 310 0.29 2.28 -13.24
N ASP A 311 1.10 1.27 -12.91
CA ASP A 311 2.55 1.28 -13.19
C ASP A 311 2.86 1.18 -14.69
N ALA A 312 2.12 0.34 -15.45
CA ALA A 312 2.27 0.25 -16.91
C ALA A 312 1.92 1.56 -17.65
N LEU A 313 1.10 2.42 -17.03
CA LEU A 313 0.71 3.73 -17.55
C LEU A 313 1.52 4.89 -16.97
N ASP A 314 2.47 4.67 -16.05
CA ASP A 314 3.15 5.71 -15.26
C ASP A 314 2.15 6.66 -14.55
N LEU A 315 1.32 6.06 -13.69
CA LEU A 315 0.37 6.75 -12.82
C LEU A 315 0.84 6.60 -11.36
N PRO A 316 1.79 7.45 -10.91
CA PRO A 316 2.22 7.50 -9.51
C PRO A 316 1.12 8.10 -8.61
N PRO A 317 1.18 7.83 -7.29
CA PRO A 317 0.30 8.47 -6.31
C PRO A 317 0.29 10.00 -6.43
N MET A 318 -0.88 10.63 -6.25
CA MET A 318 -1.05 12.08 -6.38
C MET A 318 -0.21 12.85 -5.34
N LEU A 319 -0.07 12.27 -4.15
CA LEU A 319 0.67 12.82 -3.01
C LEU A 319 1.66 11.78 -2.49
N ALA A 320 2.90 12.20 -2.21
CA ALA A 320 3.93 11.33 -1.62
C ALA A 320 3.58 10.85 -0.19
N ARG A 321 2.71 11.60 0.50
CA ARG A 321 2.07 11.20 1.75
C ARG A 321 0.56 11.36 1.57
N ASN A 322 -0.17 10.26 1.62
CA ASN A 322 -1.63 10.32 1.63
C ASN A 322 -2.12 10.64 3.05
N GLU A 323 -2.90 11.71 3.18
CA GLU A 323 -3.50 12.15 4.46
C GLU A 323 -5.04 12.03 4.44
N ASP A 324 -5.61 11.42 3.40
CA ASP A 324 -7.02 11.03 3.35
C ASP A 324 -7.37 10.07 4.50
N PRO A 325 -8.41 10.34 5.33
CA PRO A 325 -8.80 9.47 6.44
C PRO A 325 -9.16 8.03 6.06
N LYS A 326 -9.46 7.77 4.78
CA LYS A 326 -9.83 6.46 4.23
C LYS A 326 -8.70 5.80 3.43
N GLY A 327 -7.52 6.45 3.36
CA GLY A 327 -6.34 5.97 2.65
C GLY A 327 -6.53 5.82 1.14
N THR A 328 -7.49 6.54 0.55
CA THR A 328 -7.93 6.40 -0.85
C THR A 328 -6.79 6.72 -1.81
N ALA A 329 -6.40 5.72 -2.60
CA ALA A 329 -5.13 5.70 -3.31
C ALA A 329 -5.16 6.46 -4.65
N TYR A 330 -5.45 7.75 -4.59
CA TYR A 330 -5.42 8.67 -5.73
C TYR A 330 -4.06 8.69 -6.42
N THR A 331 -4.07 8.65 -7.76
CA THR A 331 -2.93 8.96 -8.63
C THR A 331 -3.05 10.36 -9.23
N VAL A 332 -2.00 10.85 -9.88
CA VAL A 332 -2.07 12.07 -10.68
C VAL A 332 -3.22 12.01 -11.69
N THR A 333 -4.04 13.07 -11.77
CA THR A 333 -5.20 13.08 -12.66
C THR A 333 -4.75 13.11 -14.13
N CYS A 334 -5.60 12.59 -15.02
CA CYS A 334 -5.23 12.44 -16.43
C CYS A 334 -6.42 12.60 -17.38
N ASP A 335 -6.09 12.88 -18.64
CA ASP A 335 -6.97 12.78 -19.80
C ASP A 335 -6.27 12.02 -20.93
N ALA A 336 -7.01 11.45 -21.88
CA ALA A 336 -6.43 10.89 -23.09
C ALA A 336 -5.74 11.99 -23.94
N ALA A 337 -4.50 11.76 -24.36
CA ALA A 337 -3.72 12.71 -25.15
C ALA A 337 -4.27 12.96 -26.57
N ALA A 338 -5.18 12.11 -27.06
CA ALA A 338 -5.79 12.23 -28.38
C ALA A 338 -7.23 11.71 -28.44
N GLY A 339 -8.08 12.44 -29.16
CA GLY A 339 -9.51 12.14 -29.32
C GLY A 339 -10.42 12.83 -28.30
N VAL A 340 -9.91 13.82 -27.57
CA VAL A 340 -10.65 14.67 -26.62
C VAL A 340 -10.54 16.14 -27.03
N SER A 341 -11.30 17.03 -26.37
CA SER A 341 -11.33 18.47 -26.62
C SER A 341 -10.81 19.28 -25.42
N THR A 342 -11.47 19.15 -24.28
CA THR A 342 -11.14 19.84 -23.01
C THR A 342 -11.02 18.86 -21.85
N GLY A 343 -11.30 17.58 -22.06
CA GLY A 343 -11.22 16.51 -21.05
C GLY A 343 -12.50 16.34 -20.24
N ILE A 344 -13.22 17.43 -19.92
CA ILE A 344 -14.34 17.40 -18.95
C ILE A 344 -15.67 16.82 -19.46
N SER A 345 -15.87 16.72 -20.78
CA SER A 345 -17.14 16.23 -21.35
C SER A 345 -17.38 14.74 -21.03
N ALA A 346 -18.63 14.25 -21.14
CA ALA A 346 -18.92 12.82 -20.95
C ALA A 346 -18.24 11.96 -22.04
N ALA A 347 -18.18 12.45 -23.28
CA ALA A 347 -17.44 11.80 -24.37
C ALA A 347 -15.93 11.80 -24.12
N ASP A 348 -15.38 12.95 -23.70
CA ASP A 348 -13.95 13.12 -23.41
C ASP A 348 -13.51 12.21 -22.26
N ARG A 349 -14.26 12.16 -21.14
CA ARG A 349 -13.96 11.26 -20.02
C ARG A 349 -14.18 9.79 -20.37
N THR A 350 -15.16 9.45 -21.20
CA THR A 350 -15.32 8.07 -21.72
C THR A 350 -14.12 7.67 -22.58
N ARG A 351 -13.60 8.59 -23.40
CA ARG A 351 -12.36 8.40 -24.18
C ARG A 351 -11.14 8.21 -23.27
N THR A 352 -10.99 9.01 -22.21
CA THR A 352 -9.95 8.82 -21.19
C THR A 352 -10.06 7.45 -20.53
N LEU A 353 -11.24 7.06 -20.05
CA LEU A 353 -11.49 5.74 -19.46
C LEU A 353 -11.14 4.58 -20.40
N ARG A 354 -11.45 4.69 -21.70
CA ARG A 354 -11.05 3.68 -22.70
C ARG A 354 -9.53 3.57 -22.87
N VAL A 355 -8.79 4.67 -22.86
CA VAL A 355 -7.31 4.64 -22.88
C VAL A 355 -6.76 4.02 -21.59
N LEU A 356 -7.34 4.36 -20.42
CA LEU A 356 -6.96 3.70 -19.17
C LEU A 356 -7.21 2.19 -19.20
N ALA A 357 -8.29 1.72 -19.83
CA ALA A 357 -8.64 0.30 -19.91
C ALA A 357 -7.89 -0.50 -21.00
N ASP A 358 -7.46 0.11 -22.11
CA ASP A 358 -6.88 -0.60 -23.26
C ASP A 358 -5.44 -1.11 -22.95
N PRO A 359 -5.18 -2.43 -22.91
CA PRO A 359 -3.87 -2.98 -22.57
C PRO A 359 -2.75 -2.60 -23.55
N ALA A 360 -3.05 -2.08 -24.74
CA ALA A 360 -2.06 -1.55 -25.67
C ALA A 360 -1.64 -0.09 -25.36
N SER A 361 -2.41 0.65 -24.56
CA SER A 361 -2.12 2.06 -24.23
C SER A 361 -0.93 2.21 -23.28
N THR A 362 -0.15 3.27 -23.52
CA THR A 362 1.15 3.59 -22.91
C THR A 362 1.09 4.89 -22.10
N PRO A 363 2.14 5.26 -21.32
CA PRO A 363 2.19 6.54 -20.60
C PRO A 363 2.01 7.79 -21.47
N GLY A 364 2.38 7.71 -22.76
CA GLY A 364 2.31 8.80 -23.74
C GLY A 364 0.91 9.00 -24.35
N ASP A 365 -0.01 8.05 -24.15
CA ASP A 365 -1.41 8.18 -24.57
C ASP A 365 -2.24 9.01 -23.56
N LEU A 366 -1.61 9.52 -22.50
CA LEU A 366 -2.22 10.28 -21.41
C LEU A 366 -1.53 11.63 -21.17
N THR A 367 -2.30 12.71 -21.11
CA THR A 367 -1.89 14.02 -20.58
C THR A 367 -2.17 14.12 -19.09
N ARG A 368 -1.33 14.87 -18.36
CA ARG A 368 -1.43 15.11 -16.91
C ARG A 368 -1.20 16.61 -16.64
N PRO A 369 -2.01 17.29 -15.80
CA PRO A 369 -3.25 16.82 -15.19
C PRO A 369 -4.36 16.57 -16.23
N GLY A 370 -5.50 16.08 -15.76
CA GLY A 370 -6.75 15.97 -16.53
C GLY A 370 -7.98 15.75 -15.64
N HIS A 371 -9.08 15.26 -16.21
CA HIS A 371 -10.41 15.28 -15.58
C HIS A 371 -10.94 13.90 -15.12
N VAL A 372 -10.13 12.83 -15.26
CA VAL A 372 -10.37 11.54 -14.60
C VAL A 372 -9.32 11.33 -13.51
N LEU A 373 -9.74 10.77 -12.36
CA LEU A 373 -8.90 10.52 -11.19
C LEU A 373 -8.61 9.01 -11.04
N PRO A 374 -7.48 8.47 -11.54
CA PRO A 374 -7.23 7.03 -11.42
C PRO A 374 -6.88 6.66 -9.97
N LEU A 375 -7.42 5.54 -9.49
CA LEU A 375 -7.22 5.03 -8.13
C LEU A 375 -6.51 3.67 -8.17
N ARG A 376 -5.55 3.44 -7.27
CA ARG A 376 -4.80 2.18 -7.21
C ARG A 376 -5.38 1.22 -6.17
N ALA A 377 -6.10 0.20 -6.62
CA ALA A 377 -6.59 -0.87 -5.74
C ALA A 377 -5.42 -1.69 -5.16
N VAL A 378 -5.55 -2.12 -3.90
CA VAL A 378 -4.53 -2.94 -3.23
C VAL A 378 -4.54 -4.41 -3.68
N ASP A 379 -3.36 -5.04 -3.74
CA ASP A 379 -3.26 -6.49 -3.99
C ASP A 379 -3.99 -7.27 -2.89
N GLY A 380 -4.90 -8.17 -3.26
CA GLY A 380 -5.81 -8.86 -2.33
C GLY A 380 -7.21 -8.23 -2.25
N GLY A 381 -7.45 -7.11 -2.92
CA GLY A 381 -8.80 -6.58 -3.17
C GLY A 381 -9.63 -6.33 -1.91
N VAL A 382 -10.93 -6.57 -2.01
CA VAL A 382 -11.90 -6.27 -0.93
C VAL A 382 -11.61 -7.02 0.38
N ARG A 383 -10.96 -8.19 0.30
CA ARG A 383 -10.52 -8.98 1.47
C ARG A 383 -9.43 -8.28 2.28
N ARG A 384 -8.69 -7.34 1.68
CA ARG A 384 -7.59 -6.58 2.31
C ARG A 384 -7.96 -5.12 2.57
N ARG A 385 -8.73 -4.48 1.69
CA ARG A 385 -9.33 -3.15 1.89
C ARG A 385 -10.77 -3.18 1.38
N PRO A 386 -11.78 -3.22 2.27
CA PRO A 386 -13.18 -3.21 1.85
C PRO A 386 -13.61 -1.78 1.46
N GLY A 387 -13.20 -1.33 0.28
CA GLY A 387 -13.57 -0.04 -0.30
C GLY A 387 -13.98 -0.15 -1.77
N HIS A 388 -14.72 0.84 -2.26
CA HIS A 388 -15.27 0.85 -3.63
C HIS A 388 -14.19 0.77 -4.71
N THR A 389 -12.99 1.28 -4.43
CA THR A 389 -11.78 1.14 -5.27
C THR A 389 -11.45 -0.33 -5.56
N GLU A 390 -11.36 -1.16 -4.52
CA GLU A 390 -11.10 -2.58 -4.64
C GLU A 390 -12.28 -3.34 -5.23
N ALA A 391 -13.52 -2.98 -4.82
CA ALA A 391 -14.73 -3.63 -5.31
C ALA A 391 -14.89 -3.47 -6.84
N ALA A 392 -14.60 -2.28 -7.38
CA ALA A 392 -14.62 -2.04 -8.82
C ALA A 392 -13.66 -2.97 -9.58
N VAL A 393 -12.44 -3.16 -9.09
CA VAL A 393 -11.41 -4.00 -9.75
C VAL A 393 -11.78 -5.49 -9.67
N GLU A 394 -12.25 -5.98 -8.52
CA GLU A 394 -12.73 -7.37 -8.41
C GLU A 394 -13.95 -7.65 -9.29
N LEU A 395 -14.87 -6.69 -9.40
CA LEU A 395 -16.02 -6.82 -10.31
C LEU A 395 -15.59 -6.86 -11.79
N MET A 396 -14.53 -6.14 -12.20
CA MET A 396 -13.97 -6.30 -13.55
C MET A 396 -13.39 -7.70 -13.77
N ARG A 397 -12.66 -8.24 -12.79
CA ARG A 397 -12.11 -9.61 -12.83
C ARG A 397 -13.21 -10.66 -13.00
N LEU A 398 -14.25 -10.61 -12.16
CA LEU A 398 -15.40 -11.51 -12.24
C LEU A 398 -16.20 -11.33 -13.56
N ALA A 399 -16.25 -10.11 -14.10
CA ALA A 399 -16.84 -9.85 -15.42
C ALA A 399 -15.99 -10.39 -16.59
N GLY A 400 -14.69 -10.66 -16.39
CA GLY A 400 -13.76 -11.03 -17.47
C GLY A 400 -13.38 -9.82 -18.34
N LEU A 401 -13.34 -8.63 -17.74
CA LEU A 401 -13.03 -7.35 -18.38
C LEU A 401 -11.63 -6.87 -17.96
N PRO A 402 -11.02 -5.92 -18.70
CA PRO A 402 -9.82 -5.22 -18.24
C PRO A 402 -9.99 -4.64 -16.84
N GLU A 403 -8.95 -4.71 -16.01
CA GLU A 403 -8.96 -4.34 -14.59
C GLU A 403 -8.99 -2.81 -14.36
N VAL A 404 -9.94 -2.11 -15.01
CA VAL A 404 -10.18 -0.68 -14.85
C VAL A 404 -11.69 -0.42 -14.79
N GLY A 405 -12.15 0.08 -13.65
CA GLY A 405 -13.51 0.57 -13.45
C GLY A 405 -13.64 2.07 -13.70
N ALA A 406 -14.88 2.56 -13.64
CA ALA A 406 -15.23 3.95 -13.42
C ALA A 406 -16.16 3.99 -12.20
N ILE A 407 -15.89 4.88 -11.23
CA ILE A 407 -16.73 5.06 -10.03
C ILE A 407 -16.98 6.54 -9.75
N ALA A 408 -18.14 6.84 -9.17
CA ALA A 408 -18.45 8.10 -8.50
C ALA A 408 -19.62 7.89 -7.51
N GLU A 409 -19.62 8.68 -6.44
CA GLU A 409 -20.44 8.51 -5.25
C GLU A 409 -21.84 9.13 -5.44
N VAL A 410 -22.93 8.41 -5.13
CA VAL A 410 -24.32 8.82 -5.48
C VAL A 410 -24.90 9.86 -4.51
N VAL A 411 -25.44 10.94 -5.08
CA VAL A 411 -25.93 12.12 -4.33
C VAL A 411 -27.43 12.38 -4.48
N HIS A 412 -27.95 13.19 -3.57
CA HIS A 412 -29.20 13.92 -3.69
C HIS A 412 -29.01 15.20 -4.54
N GLU A 413 -30.11 15.76 -5.05
CA GLU A 413 -30.09 17.00 -5.86
C GLU A 413 -29.62 18.25 -5.07
N ASP A 414 -29.55 18.16 -3.73
CA ASP A 414 -28.98 19.20 -2.85
C ASP A 414 -27.47 18.99 -2.56
N GLY A 415 -26.87 17.96 -3.14
CA GLY A 415 -25.45 17.59 -2.95
C GLY A 415 -25.17 16.75 -1.71
N SER A 416 -26.19 16.35 -0.93
CA SER A 416 -25.99 15.43 0.20
C SER A 416 -25.88 13.97 -0.26
N MET A 417 -25.10 13.15 0.47
CA MET A 417 -24.85 11.75 0.09
C MET A 417 -26.07 10.87 0.36
N ARG A 418 -26.43 10.00 -0.60
CA ARG A 418 -27.51 9.01 -0.38
C ARG A 418 -27.04 7.91 0.58
N ARG A 419 -27.94 7.48 1.47
CA ARG A 419 -27.74 6.33 2.38
C ARG A 419 -28.53 5.12 1.89
N PHE A 420 -28.35 3.96 2.53
CA PHE A 420 -28.83 2.67 2.02
C PHE A 420 -30.30 2.67 1.49
N PRO A 421 -31.32 3.19 2.20
CA PRO A 421 -32.70 3.18 1.69
C PRO A 421 -32.90 4.01 0.43
N GLN A 422 -32.22 5.16 0.33
CA GLN A 422 -32.29 6.07 -0.82
C GLN A 422 -31.49 5.53 -2.02
N LEU A 423 -30.44 4.73 -1.76
CA LEU A 423 -29.66 4.00 -2.76
C LEU A 423 -30.45 2.82 -3.34
N ARG A 424 -31.15 2.04 -2.50
CA ARG A 424 -32.04 0.95 -2.96
C ARG A 424 -33.16 1.47 -3.85
N ALA A 425 -33.83 2.55 -3.43
CA ALA A 425 -34.89 3.17 -4.21
C ALA A 425 -34.36 3.71 -5.56
N PHE A 426 -33.18 4.33 -5.58
CA PHE A 426 -32.51 4.78 -6.81
C PHE A 426 -32.13 3.62 -7.74
N ALA A 427 -31.60 2.53 -7.19
CA ALA A 427 -31.27 1.33 -7.95
C ALA A 427 -32.53 0.68 -8.56
N ASP A 428 -33.63 0.62 -7.82
CA ASP A 428 -34.92 0.10 -8.32
C ASP A 428 -35.57 1.05 -9.35
N GLU A 429 -35.46 2.37 -9.18
CA GLU A 429 -35.95 3.40 -10.13
C GLU A 429 -35.25 3.30 -11.50
N HIS A 430 -33.94 3.05 -11.51
CA HIS A 430 -33.12 3.00 -12.73
C HIS A 430 -32.81 1.58 -13.23
N GLY A 431 -33.31 0.53 -12.57
CA GLY A 431 -33.12 -0.87 -12.96
C GLY A 431 -31.69 -1.39 -12.80
N LEU A 432 -30.95 -0.86 -11.81
CA LEU A 432 -29.56 -1.19 -11.54
C LEU A 432 -29.45 -2.27 -10.45
N PRO A 433 -28.58 -3.28 -10.61
CA PRO A 433 -28.24 -4.19 -9.51
C PRO A 433 -27.54 -3.43 -8.37
N MET A 434 -27.89 -3.72 -7.12
CA MET A 434 -27.25 -3.17 -5.92
C MET A 434 -26.72 -4.30 -5.04
N ILE A 435 -25.41 -4.26 -4.72
CA ILE A 435 -24.73 -5.24 -3.86
C ILE A 435 -23.90 -4.54 -2.77
N SER A 436 -23.52 -5.26 -1.71
CA SER A 436 -22.55 -4.76 -0.73
C SER A 436 -21.12 -5.29 -0.97
N ILE A 437 -20.12 -4.58 -0.45
CA ILE A 437 -18.72 -5.04 -0.44
C ILE A 437 -18.58 -6.34 0.38
N GLU A 438 -19.37 -6.51 1.44
CA GLU A 438 -19.43 -7.77 2.23
C GLU A 438 -19.92 -8.95 1.37
N GLN A 439 -21.00 -8.79 0.60
CA GLN A 439 -21.48 -9.82 -0.32
C GLN A 439 -20.42 -10.19 -1.36
N LEU A 440 -19.70 -9.20 -1.90
CA LEU A 440 -18.63 -9.42 -2.86
C LEU A 440 -17.45 -10.19 -2.24
N ALA A 441 -17.03 -9.83 -1.02
CA ALA A 441 -16.01 -10.57 -0.28
C ALA A 441 -16.46 -12.01 0.01
N ALA A 442 -17.69 -12.23 0.48
CA ALA A 442 -18.24 -13.55 0.75
C ALA A 442 -18.40 -14.42 -0.52
N HIS A 443 -18.79 -13.84 -1.65
CA HIS A 443 -18.83 -14.52 -2.95
C HIS A 443 -17.43 -14.94 -3.40
N LEU A 444 -16.44 -14.05 -3.28
CA LEU A 444 -15.04 -14.35 -3.59
C LEU A 444 -14.49 -15.44 -2.66
N ASP A 445 -14.75 -15.39 -1.36
CA ASP A 445 -14.29 -16.40 -0.40
C ASP A 445 -14.94 -17.77 -0.64
N ALA A 446 -16.22 -17.79 -1.05
CA ALA A 446 -16.89 -19.03 -1.47
C ALA A 446 -16.29 -19.61 -2.77
N ALA A 447 -15.74 -18.78 -3.66
CA ALA A 447 -15.04 -19.21 -4.86
C ALA A 447 -13.65 -19.80 -4.54
N ASP A 448 -12.84 -19.14 -3.69
CA ASP A 448 -11.54 -19.69 -3.25
C ASP A 448 -11.70 -20.95 -2.37
N ALA A 449 -12.83 -21.09 -1.67
CA ALA A 449 -13.19 -22.30 -0.92
C ALA A 449 -13.57 -23.50 -1.82
N GLN A 450 -13.75 -23.30 -3.14
CA GLN A 450 -14.01 -24.39 -4.07
C GLN A 450 -12.68 -25.03 -4.50
N PRO A 451 -12.45 -26.34 -4.24
CA PRO A 451 -11.20 -27.00 -4.60
C PRO A 451 -11.00 -27.04 -6.13
N PRO A 452 -9.79 -26.73 -6.63
CA PRO A 452 -9.50 -26.63 -8.06
C PRO A 452 -9.62 -27.99 -8.78
N GLU A 453 -9.70 -27.96 -10.12
CA GLU A 453 -9.70 -29.20 -10.90
C GLU A 453 -8.37 -29.96 -10.80
N PRO A 454 -8.39 -31.31 -10.86
CA PRO A 454 -7.22 -32.11 -10.56
C PRO A 454 -6.20 -32.05 -11.70
N VAL A 455 -4.96 -31.74 -11.37
CA VAL A 455 -3.84 -31.67 -12.31
C VAL A 455 -3.04 -32.98 -12.32
N LEU A 456 -2.55 -33.38 -13.49
CA LEU A 456 -1.77 -34.60 -13.63
C LEU A 456 -0.29 -34.35 -13.25
N VAL A 457 0.14 -34.93 -12.13
CA VAL A 457 1.50 -34.79 -11.59
C VAL A 457 2.27 -36.11 -11.77
N PRO A 458 3.34 -36.13 -12.58
CA PRO A 458 4.23 -37.28 -12.67
C PRO A 458 5.18 -37.33 -11.46
N THR A 459 5.42 -38.54 -10.95
CA THR A 459 6.31 -38.82 -9.80
C THR A 459 7.21 -40.02 -10.10
N GLU A 460 8.24 -40.25 -9.28
CA GLU A 460 9.08 -41.46 -9.37
C GLU A 460 8.28 -42.78 -9.18
N HIS A 461 7.09 -42.71 -8.59
CA HIS A 461 6.22 -43.85 -8.34
C HIS A 461 5.19 -44.08 -9.46
N GLY A 462 4.85 -43.05 -10.23
CA GLY A 462 3.77 -43.09 -11.24
C GLY A 462 3.08 -41.75 -11.46
N LEU A 463 1.99 -41.75 -12.22
CA LEU A 463 1.18 -40.58 -12.52
C LEU A 463 -0.01 -40.48 -11.55
N PHE A 464 -0.24 -39.29 -10.99
CA PHE A 464 -1.35 -39.03 -10.06
C PHE A 464 -2.19 -37.85 -10.54
N ALA A 465 -3.50 -37.95 -10.39
CA ALA A 465 -4.41 -36.80 -10.40
C ALA A 465 -4.37 -36.14 -9.02
N VAL A 466 -3.84 -34.92 -8.96
CA VAL A 466 -3.57 -34.18 -7.73
C VAL A 466 -4.49 -32.97 -7.63
N ARG A 467 -5.13 -32.79 -6.47
CA ARG A 467 -6.04 -31.68 -6.15
C ARG A 467 -5.72 -31.13 -4.76
N ALA A 468 -5.65 -29.82 -4.65
CA ALA A 468 -5.59 -29.10 -3.38
C ALA A 468 -7.00 -28.99 -2.77
N TRP A 469 -7.07 -28.93 -1.43
CA TRP A 469 -8.32 -28.82 -0.70
C TRP A 469 -8.18 -27.76 0.40
N PRO A 470 -9.01 -26.70 0.41
CA PRO A 470 -8.98 -25.71 1.47
C PRO A 470 -9.46 -26.31 2.79
N GLY A 471 -8.83 -25.87 3.87
CA GLY A 471 -9.08 -26.29 5.25
C GLY A 471 -9.09 -25.09 6.21
N VAL A 472 -9.24 -25.38 7.49
CA VAL A 472 -9.44 -24.37 8.53
C VAL A 472 -8.19 -23.49 8.69
N GLY A 473 -8.40 -22.17 8.79
CA GLY A 473 -7.31 -21.20 9.02
C GLY A 473 -6.36 -21.02 7.84
N GLY A 474 -6.78 -21.34 6.61
CA GLY A 474 -5.94 -21.20 5.41
C GLY A 474 -4.92 -22.32 5.23
N VAL A 475 -5.09 -23.46 5.93
CA VAL A 475 -4.34 -24.68 5.66
C VAL A 475 -4.89 -25.32 4.38
N GLU A 476 -4.03 -25.65 3.43
CA GLU A 476 -4.39 -26.45 2.25
C GLU A 476 -3.92 -27.89 2.43
N HIS A 477 -4.82 -28.86 2.27
CA HIS A 477 -4.52 -30.29 2.20
C HIS A 477 -4.37 -30.73 0.74
N LEU A 478 -3.85 -31.94 0.52
CA LEU A 478 -3.64 -32.47 -0.84
C LEU A 478 -4.19 -33.89 -0.98
N SER A 479 -4.93 -34.16 -2.05
CA SER A 479 -5.25 -35.52 -2.50
C SER A 479 -4.46 -35.88 -3.76
N ALA A 480 -3.91 -37.09 -3.83
CA ALA A 480 -3.29 -37.65 -5.03
C ALA A 480 -3.86 -39.04 -5.33
N THR A 481 -4.65 -39.15 -6.40
CA THR A 481 -5.28 -40.41 -6.86
C THR A 481 -4.48 -41.00 -8.00
N ALA A 482 -4.15 -42.30 -7.93
CA ALA A 482 -3.35 -42.97 -8.94
C ALA A 482 -4.12 -43.16 -10.25
N VAL A 483 -3.50 -42.79 -11.38
CA VAL A 483 -4.11 -42.85 -12.71
C VAL A 483 -3.31 -43.72 -13.70
N HIS A 484 -3.93 -44.02 -14.82
CA HIS A 484 -3.29 -44.50 -16.04
C HIS A 484 -2.71 -43.31 -16.85
N PRO A 485 -1.80 -43.57 -17.82
CA PRO A 485 -1.24 -42.50 -18.67
C PRO A 485 -2.24 -41.74 -19.54
N ASP A 486 -3.47 -42.23 -19.72
CA ASP A 486 -4.57 -41.52 -20.39
C ASP A 486 -5.38 -40.61 -19.43
N GLY A 487 -4.94 -40.48 -18.18
CA GLY A 487 -5.60 -39.68 -17.14
C GLY A 487 -6.75 -40.38 -16.42
N ARG A 488 -7.16 -41.60 -16.82
CA ARG A 488 -8.21 -42.33 -16.10
C ARG A 488 -7.74 -42.80 -14.73
N ALA A 489 -8.60 -42.70 -13.72
CA ALA A 489 -8.38 -43.38 -12.44
C ALA A 489 -8.13 -44.88 -12.66
N ARG A 490 -7.17 -45.44 -11.92
CA ARG A 490 -6.97 -46.90 -11.88
C ARG A 490 -8.16 -47.57 -11.22
N ASP A 491 -8.49 -48.78 -11.69
CA ASP A 491 -9.39 -49.66 -10.95
C ASP A 491 -8.81 -49.91 -9.54
N ALA A 492 -9.63 -49.64 -8.52
CA ALA A 492 -9.28 -49.77 -7.11
C ALA A 492 -10.06 -50.92 -6.42
N GLY A 493 -10.90 -51.63 -7.18
CA GLY A 493 -11.83 -52.65 -6.69
C GLY A 493 -13.02 -52.08 -5.93
N GLU A 494 -13.86 -52.98 -5.39
CA GLU A 494 -15.07 -52.65 -4.61
C GLU A 494 -14.79 -51.76 -3.39
N HIS A 495 -13.59 -51.86 -2.81
CA HIS A 495 -13.14 -51.07 -1.67
C HIS A 495 -11.79 -50.42 -2.00
N PRO A 496 -11.72 -49.11 -2.33
CA PRO A 496 -10.48 -48.47 -2.74
C PRO A 496 -9.46 -48.39 -1.60
N LEU A 497 -8.17 -48.44 -1.98
CA LEU A 497 -7.07 -48.13 -1.07
C LEU A 497 -7.03 -46.63 -0.79
N VAL A 498 -7.06 -46.26 0.49
CA VAL A 498 -6.89 -44.88 0.94
C VAL A 498 -5.71 -44.81 1.89
N ARG A 499 -4.77 -43.92 1.61
CA ARG A 499 -3.65 -43.63 2.51
C ARG A 499 -3.86 -42.28 3.18
N LEU A 500 -4.10 -42.28 4.48
CA LEU A 500 -4.21 -41.04 5.24
C LEU A 500 -2.86 -40.67 5.90
N HIS A 501 -2.13 -39.75 5.26
CA HIS A 501 -0.84 -39.28 5.71
C HIS A 501 -0.98 -37.99 6.54
N SER A 502 -0.08 -37.81 7.51
CA SER A 502 -0.02 -36.63 8.38
C SER A 502 1.31 -35.93 8.13
N GLU A 503 1.26 -34.66 7.73
CA GLU A 503 2.44 -33.85 7.42
C GLU A 503 3.55 -33.97 8.47
N CYS A 504 4.76 -34.28 8.01
CA CYS A 504 5.95 -34.41 8.83
C CYS A 504 7.16 -33.83 8.07
N LEU A 505 7.27 -32.50 8.00
CA LEU A 505 8.28 -31.79 7.19
C LEU A 505 9.70 -32.36 7.35
N THR A 506 10.10 -32.69 8.59
CA THR A 506 11.42 -33.27 8.88
C THR A 506 11.60 -34.68 8.32
N GLY A 507 10.55 -35.50 8.25
CA GLY A 507 10.62 -36.86 7.71
C GLY A 507 10.42 -36.90 6.20
N ASP A 508 9.46 -36.14 5.71
CA ASP A 508 8.92 -36.25 4.35
C ASP A 508 9.75 -35.45 3.34
N VAL A 509 10.21 -34.25 3.74
CA VAL A 509 11.04 -33.35 2.91
C VAL A 509 12.52 -33.46 3.27
N LEU A 510 12.87 -33.46 4.57
CA LEU A 510 14.28 -33.53 5.00
C LEU A 510 14.81 -34.97 5.21
N GLY A 511 13.99 -36.00 5.04
CA GLY A 511 14.43 -37.41 5.11
C GLY A 511 14.89 -37.89 6.49
N SER A 512 14.46 -37.25 7.58
CA SER A 512 14.99 -37.51 8.93
C SER A 512 14.73 -38.93 9.44
N LEU A 513 15.83 -39.64 9.75
CA LEU A 513 15.84 -41.01 10.26
C LEU A 513 15.33 -41.15 11.71
N ARG A 514 14.94 -40.05 12.38
CA ARG A 514 14.26 -40.08 13.69
C ARG A 514 12.81 -40.59 13.60
N CYS A 515 12.26 -40.71 12.41
CA CYS A 515 10.88 -41.15 12.18
C CYS A 515 10.75 -41.98 10.90
N ASP A 516 9.61 -42.64 10.74
CA ASP A 516 9.22 -43.50 9.62
C ASP A 516 8.39 -42.77 8.55
N CYS A 517 7.97 -41.51 8.77
CA CYS A 517 6.99 -40.83 7.92
C CYS A 517 7.37 -40.76 6.43
N GLY A 518 8.55 -40.23 6.09
CA GLY A 518 9.00 -40.09 4.70
C GLY A 518 9.15 -41.43 3.96
N PRO A 519 9.80 -42.45 4.55
CA PRO A 519 9.78 -43.82 4.03
C PRO A 519 8.36 -44.38 3.84
N GLN A 520 7.46 -44.19 4.82
CA GLN A 520 6.06 -44.59 4.71
C GLN A 520 5.30 -43.81 3.61
N LEU A 521 5.63 -42.54 3.35
CA LEU A 521 5.03 -41.75 2.28
C LEU A 521 5.37 -42.34 0.91
N ARG A 522 6.66 -42.60 0.64
CA ARG A 522 7.12 -43.24 -0.61
C ARG A 522 6.59 -44.65 -0.80
N GLN A 523 6.65 -45.49 0.25
CA GLN A 523 6.09 -46.85 0.21
C GLN A 523 4.58 -46.83 -0.08
N GLY A 524 3.86 -45.86 0.51
CA GLY A 524 2.45 -45.64 0.26
C GLY A 524 2.13 -45.21 -1.17
N LEU A 525 2.87 -44.23 -1.71
CA LEU A 525 2.71 -43.77 -3.08
C LEU A 525 3.01 -44.90 -4.09
N ALA A 526 4.06 -45.68 -3.87
CA ALA A 526 4.37 -46.86 -4.70
C ALA A 526 3.24 -47.91 -4.67
N MET A 527 2.68 -48.21 -3.49
CA MET A 527 1.55 -49.14 -3.35
C MET A 527 0.29 -48.65 -4.08
N LEU A 528 -0.02 -47.35 -4.00
CA LEU A 528 -1.18 -46.77 -4.69
C LEU A 528 -0.96 -46.68 -6.21
N ALA A 529 0.25 -46.37 -6.66
CA ALA A 529 0.58 -46.36 -8.09
C ALA A 529 0.52 -47.76 -8.71
N GLU A 530 0.90 -48.81 -7.97
CA GLU A 530 0.71 -50.21 -8.36
C GLU A 530 -0.79 -50.56 -8.42
N ARG A 531 -1.51 -50.40 -7.30
CA ARG A 531 -2.81 -51.06 -7.01
C ARG A 531 -4.04 -50.17 -7.19
N GLY A 532 -3.87 -48.91 -7.58
CA GLY A 532 -4.93 -47.91 -7.55
C GLY A 532 -5.22 -47.37 -6.14
N GLY A 533 -6.02 -46.31 -6.07
CA GLY A 533 -6.40 -45.63 -4.82
C GLY A 533 -5.82 -44.23 -4.66
N THR A 534 -5.98 -43.67 -3.45
CA THR A 534 -5.76 -42.24 -3.18
C THR A 534 -4.93 -42.00 -1.91
N LEU A 535 -3.91 -41.16 -2.01
CA LEU A 535 -3.24 -40.51 -0.89
C LEU A 535 -4.01 -39.25 -0.49
N ILE A 536 -4.29 -39.08 0.79
CA ILE A 536 -4.68 -37.81 1.41
C ILE A 536 -3.54 -37.38 2.32
N TYR A 537 -2.91 -36.24 2.01
CA TYR A 537 -1.84 -35.64 2.78
C TYR A 537 -2.41 -34.46 3.58
N LEU A 538 -2.63 -34.69 4.88
CA LEU A 538 -3.18 -33.69 5.79
C LEU A 538 -2.07 -32.77 6.30
N ARG A 539 -2.16 -31.49 5.95
CA ARG A 539 -1.32 -30.42 6.50
C ARG A 539 -1.89 -29.92 7.83
N GLY A 540 -1.07 -29.23 8.62
CA GLY A 540 -1.40 -28.85 10.00
C GLY A 540 -1.18 -29.98 11.03
N HIS A 541 -1.04 -31.23 10.60
CA HIS A 541 -0.82 -32.38 11.47
C HIS A 541 0.62 -32.55 12.01
N GLU A 542 1.52 -31.63 11.66
CA GLU A 542 2.93 -31.67 12.08
C GLU A 542 3.09 -31.72 13.61
N GLY A 543 4.02 -32.55 14.07
CA GLY A 543 4.28 -32.83 15.48
C GLY A 543 3.19 -33.64 16.19
N ARG A 544 2.18 -34.15 15.47
CA ARG A 544 0.85 -34.58 15.99
C ARG A 544 -0.08 -33.42 16.32
N GLY A 545 -0.11 -32.39 15.47
CA GLY A 545 -1.00 -31.22 15.60
C GLY A 545 -0.49 -30.14 16.57
N ILE A 546 0.78 -30.21 17.01
CA ILE A 546 1.42 -29.18 17.84
C ILE A 546 2.29 -28.20 17.02
N GLY A 547 2.46 -28.47 15.73
CA GLY A 547 3.26 -27.67 14.81
C GLY A 547 4.78 -27.87 14.94
N LEU A 548 5.51 -27.42 13.91
CA LEU A 548 6.95 -27.65 13.75
C LEU A 548 7.78 -27.12 14.93
N ALA A 549 7.48 -25.91 15.42
CA ALA A 549 8.24 -25.28 16.50
C ALA A 549 8.16 -26.08 17.82
N GLN A 550 6.99 -26.62 18.16
CA GLN A 550 6.81 -27.42 19.38
C GLN A 550 7.38 -28.83 19.20
N LYS A 551 7.27 -29.43 18.00
CA LYS A 551 7.95 -30.68 17.65
C LYS A 551 9.47 -30.61 17.86
N LEU A 552 10.11 -29.52 17.44
CA LEU A 552 11.56 -29.34 17.63
C LEU A 552 11.94 -29.15 19.11
N ARG A 553 11.09 -28.52 19.92
CA ARG A 553 11.24 -28.48 21.39
C ARG A 553 11.06 -29.87 22.01
N ALA A 554 10.08 -30.64 21.55
CA ALA A 554 9.86 -32.02 22.00
C ALA A 554 11.03 -32.93 21.63
N TYR A 555 11.68 -32.71 20.47
CA TYR A 555 12.94 -33.39 20.12
C TYR A 555 14.08 -33.06 21.07
N ALA A 556 14.24 -31.80 21.50
CA ALA A 556 15.28 -31.45 22.49
C ALA A 556 15.05 -32.12 23.86
N LEU A 557 13.78 -32.35 24.26
CA LEU A 557 13.44 -33.12 25.45
C LEU A 557 13.65 -34.64 25.25
N GLN A 558 13.43 -35.15 24.04
CA GLN A 558 13.73 -36.55 23.69
C GLN A 558 15.24 -36.82 23.67
N ASP A 559 16.04 -35.86 23.19
CA ASP A 559 17.51 -35.89 23.27
C ASP A 559 18.03 -35.81 24.73
N ALA A 560 17.20 -35.31 25.66
CA ALA A 560 17.43 -35.36 27.10
C ALA A 560 16.88 -36.63 27.79
N GLY A 561 16.35 -37.59 27.02
CA GLY A 561 15.95 -38.92 27.50
C GLY A 561 14.46 -39.16 27.74
N MET A 562 13.58 -38.18 27.47
CA MET A 562 12.11 -38.40 27.48
C MET A 562 11.66 -39.18 26.24
N ASP A 563 10.49 -39.82 26.27
CA ASP A 563 9.84 -40.28 25.03
C ASP A 563 8.87 -39.24 24.43
N THR A 564 8.30 -39.55 23.26
CA THR A 564 7.40 -38.63 22.53
C THR A 564 6.12 -38.27 23.29
N VAL A 565 5.61 -39.13 24.18
CA VAL A 565 4.43 -38.82 25.01
C VAL A 565 4.85 -37.85 26.12
N GLU A 566 5.96 -38.15 26.79
CA GLU A 566 6.48 -37.36 27.90
C GLU A 566 6.92 -35.97 27.47
N ALA A 567 7.63 -35.85 26.34
CA ALA A 567 8.07 -34.58 25.79
C ALA A 567 6.89 -33.67 25.39
N ASN A 568 5.80 -34.21 24.86
CA ASN A 568 4.60 -33.43 24.55
C ASN A 568 3.92 -32.93 25.83
N LEU A 569 3.70 -33.82 26.81
CA LEU A 569 3.07 -33.47 28.09
C LEU A 569 3.90 -32.45 28.90
N ALA A 570 5.23 -32.58 28.90
CA ALA A 570 6.14 -31.64 29.54
C ALA A 570 6.13 -30.23 28.91
N LEU A 571 5.69 -30.11 27.64
CA LEU A 571 5.47 -28.84 26.95
C LEU A 571 4.02 -28.32 27.08
N GLY A 572 3.16 -29.00 27.84
CA GLY A 572 1.75 -28.64 28.03
C GLY A 572 0.82 -29.05 26.87
N HIS A 573 1.29 -29.90 25.96
CA HIS A 573 0.48 -30.40 24.84
C HIS A 573 -0.08 -31.80 25.13
N PRO A 574 -1.23 -32.19 24.54
CA PRO A 574 -1.69 -33.58 24.56
C PRO A 574 -0.73 -34.50 23.79
N ALA A 575 -0.79 -35.81 24.07
CA ALA A 575 0.03 -36.81 23.40
C ALA A 575 -0.23 -36.90 21.88
N ASP A 576 -1.44 -36.54 21.45
CA ASP A 576 -1.84 -36.36 20.04
C ASP A 576 -2.95 -35.29 20.01
N ALA A 577 -2.83 -34.30 19.12
CA ALA A 577 -3.79 -33.20 18.97
C ALA A 577 -4.52 -33.23 17.61
N ARG A 578 -4.30 -34.27 16.79
CA ARG A 578 -4.86 -34.38 15.43
C ARG A 578 -6.34 -34.73 15.46
N THR A 579 -7.09 -34.16 14.53
CA THR A 579 -8.51 -34.46 14.29
C THR A 579 -8.70 -35.01 12.86
N TRP A 580 -9.92 -35.30 12.44
CA TRP A 580 -10.15 -36.09 11.19
C TRP A 580 -11.33 -35.59 10.34
N GLU A 581 -11.94 -34.46 10.69
CA GLU A 581 -13.13 -33.90 10.05
C GLU A 581 -12.82 -33.41 8.62
N GLU A 582 -11.69 -32.74 8.44
CA GLU A 582 -11.20 -32.27 7.13
C GLU A 582 -10.87 -33.45 6.21
N ALA A 583 -10.25 -34.50 6.75
CA ALA A 583 -10.02 -35.76 6.04
C ALA A 583 -11.33 -36.39 5.55
N ALA A 584 -12.35 -36.41 6.41
CA ALA A 584 -13.67 -36.91 6.07
C ALA A 584 -14.43 -35.99 5.10
N ALA A 585 -14.21 -34.67 5.11
CA ALA A 585 -14.75 -33.75 4.12
C ALA A 585 -14.16 -34.00 2.72
N ILE A 586 -12.84 -34.22 2.63
CA ILE A 586 -12.14 -34.56 1.38
C ILE A 586 -12.60 -35.93 0.86
N LEU A 587 -12.68 -36.95 1.72
CA LEU A 587 -13.23 -38.26 1.35
C LEU A 587 -14.72 -38.16 0.96
N ARG A 588 -15.48 -37.28 1.64
CA ARG A 588 -16.77 -36.67 1.23
C ARG A 588 -16.81 -36.36 -0.27
N ALA A 589 -16.07 -35.34 -0.67
CA ALA A 589 -16.08 -34.80 -2.02
C ALA A 589 -15.42 -35.72 -3.08
N LEU A 590 -14.66 -36.74 -2.67
CA LEU A 590 -14.13 -37.79 -3.54
C LEU A 590 -15.05 -39.03 -3.68
N GLY A 591 -16.16 -39.10 -2.92
CA GLY A 591 -17.06 -40.26 -2.92
C GLY A 591 -16.50 -41.50 -2.20
N LEU A 592 -15.53 -41.32 -1.29
CA LEU A 592 -14.76 -42.39 -0.64
C LEU A 592 -15.28 -42.70 0.77
N THR A 593 -16.59 -42.95 0.91
CA THR A 593 -17.28 -43.11 2.21
C THR A 593 -17.60 -44.55 2.59
N ASP A 594 -18.06 -45.36 1.63
CA ASP A 594 -18.90 -46.54 1.93
C ASP A 594 -18.11 -47.85 2.07
N GLY A 595 -16.78 -47.77 1.95
CA GLY A 595 -15.90 -48.89 2.24
C GLY A 595 -14.47 -48.67 1.77
N ILE A 596 -13.63 -48.05 2.59
CA ILE A 596 -12.20 -47.87 2.27
C ILE A 596 -11.33 -48.93 2.95
N ARG A 597 -10.24 -49.31 2.28
CA ARG A 597 -9.13 -50.08 2.85
C ARG A 597 -8.03 -49.09 3.25
N LEU A 598 -7.83 -48.88 4.54
CA LEU A 598 -6.99 -47.80 5.05
C LEU A 598 -5.55 -48.27 5.20
N VAL A 599 -4.63 -47.67 4.44
CA VAL A 599 -3.19 -47.98 4.48
C VAL A 599 -2.57 -47.32 5.71
N THR A 600 -2.59 -48.02 6.86
CA THR A 600 -1.96 -47.57 8.11
C THR A 600 -1.73 -48.65 9.18
N ASN A 601 -0.59 -48.55 9.86
CA ASN A 601 -0.28 -49.29 11.11
C ASN A 601 -0.95 -48.73 12.39
N ASN A 602 -1.80 -47.70 12.30
CA ASN A 602 -2.37 -46.98 13.45
C ASN A 602 -3.91 -47.17 13.50
N PRO A 603 -4.44 -47.99 14.43
CA PRO A 603 -5.88 -48.21 14.57
C PRO A 603 -6.68 -46.93 14.89
N ALA A 604 -6.14 -46.03 15.72
CA ALA A 604 -6.82 -44.81 16.13
C ALA A 604 -7.09 -43.83 14.96
N LYS A 605 -6.35 -43.91 13.84
CA LYS A 605 -6.74 -43.21 12.60
C LYS A 605 -8.06 -43.74 12.03
N ALA A 606 -8.25 -45.06 12.05
CA ALA A 606 -9.47 -45.68 11.54
C ALA A 606 -10.66 -45.41 12.46
N ASP A 607 -10.46 -45.42 13.77
CA ASP A 607 -11.50 -45.11 14.74
C ASP A 607 -11.87 -43.61 14.71
N GLY A 608 -10.88 -42.73 14.52
CA GLY A 608 -11.11 -41.32 14.22
C GLY A 608 -11.97 -41.12 12.97
N LEU A 609 -11.59 -41.75 11.84
CA LEU A 609 -12.37 -41.72 10.59
C LEU A 609 -13.80 -42.30 10.76
N ARG A 610 -13.97 -43.37 11.53
CA ARG A 610 -15.29 -43.96 11.83
C ARG A 610 -16.17 -43.01 12.63
N ALA A 611 -15.60 -42.30 13.62
CA ALA A 611 -16.33 -41.32 14.43
C ALA A 611 -16.89 -40.15 13.58
N VAL A 612 -16.21 -39.78 12.49
CA VAL A 612 -16.66 -38.76 11.53
C VAL A 612 -17.38 -39.36 10.30
N GLY A 613 -17.81 -40.62 10.38
CA GLY A 613 -18.73 -41.25 9.42
C GLY A 613 -18.11 -41.87 8.17
N ILE A 614 -16.81 -42.21 8.18
CA ILE A 614 -16.15 -42.92 7.07
C ILE A 614 -16.04 -44.43 7.38
N THR A 615 -16.48 -45.28 6.45
CA THR A 615 -16.49 -46.74 6.63
C THR A 615 -15.13 -47.36 6.33
N VAL A 616 -14.30 -47.56 7.36
CA VAL A 616 -13.02 -48.28 7.25
C VAL A 616 -13.22 -49.80 7.40
N ARG A 617 -13.08 -50.52 6.28
CA ARG A 617 -13.31 -51.98 6.15
C ARG A 617 -12.12 -52.82 6.62
N GLU A 618 -10.91 -52.38 6.29
CA GLU A 618 -9.65 -53.11 6.47
C GLU A 618 -8.54 -52.13 6.85
N LEU A 619 -7.55 -52.59 7.62
CA LEU A 619 -6.26 -51.90 7.78
C LEU A 619 -5.21 -52.62 6.96
N VAL A 620 -4.62 -51.94 5.98
CA VAL A 620 -3.53 -52.47 5.15
C VAL A 620 -2.20 -51.98 5.77
N PRO A 621 -1.31 -52.88 6.21
CA PRO A 621 -0.06 -52.49 6.86
C PRO A 621 0.87 -51.63 5.97
N ASP A 622 1.55 -50.68 6.59
CA ASP A 622 2.55 -49.79 5.99
C ASP A 622 3.86 -49.74 6.80
N GLU A 623 4.28 -50.87 7.36
CA GLU A 623 5.46 -50.95 8.23
C GLU A 623 6.77 -50.68 7.48
N ILE A 624 7.72 -50.07 8.20
CA ILE A 624 9.09 -49.77 7.76
C ILE A 624 10.02 -50.39 8.80
N ALA A 625 11.02 -51.13 8.36
CA ALA A 625 11.99 -51.79 9.24
C ALA A 625 12.68 -50.78 10.18
N PRO A 626 12.77 -51.04 11.50
CA PRO A 626 13.41 -50.13 12.43
C PRO A 626 14.89 -49.87 12.11
N GLN A 627 15.26 -48.59 12.05
CA GLN A 627 16.65 -48.12 11.97
C GLN A 627 17.13 -47.59 13.33
N GLU A 628 18.44 -47.50 13.54
CA GLU A 628 19.07 -47.06 14.81
C GLU A 628 18.43 -45.80 15.42
N HIS A 629 18.21 -44.75 14.62
CA HIS A 629 17.63 -43.49 15.08
C HIS A 629 16.10 -43.50 15.24
N SER A 630 15.40 -44.50 14.69
CA SER A 630 13.93 -44.62 14.72
C SER A 630 13.43 -45.68 15.71
N ALA A 631 14.30 -46.58 16.18
CA ALA A 631 13.92 -47.76 16.97
C ALA A 631 13.21 -47.42 18.29
N LEU A 632 13.62 -46.35 18.98
CA LEU A 632 12.94 -45.86 20.20
C LEU A 632 11.54 -45.32 19.86
N TYR A 633 11.43 -44.47 18.84
CA TYR A 633 10.17 -43.87 18.40
C TYR A 633 9.15 -44.92 17.94
N LEU A 634 9.60 -45.93 17.19
CA LEU A 634 8.76 -47.06 16.76
C LEU A 634 8.33 -47.94 17.94
N ARG A 635 9.19 -48.11 18.95
CA ARG A 635 8.83 -48.78 20.21
C ARG A 635 7.76 -48.01 20.97
N THR A 636 7.91 -46.69 21.17
CA THR A 636 6.90 -45.82 21.79
C THR A 636 5.57 -45.87 21.02
N LYS A 637 5.60 -45.88 19.68
CA LYS A 637 4.41 -46.08 18.82
C LYS A 637 3.67 -47.38 19.15
N LYS A 638 4.39 -48.51 19.28
CA LYS A 638 3.81 -49.82 19.62
C LYS A 638 3.31 -49.87 21.07
N GLU A 639 4.19 -49.59 22.03
CA GLU A 639 3.97 -49.87 23.46
C GLU A 639 3.08 -48.85 24.17
N ARG A 640 3.15 -47.56 23.80
CA ARG A 640 2.38 -46.48 24.45
C ARG A 640 1.28 -45.86 23.57
N MET A 641 1.30 -46.13 22.27
CA MET A 641 0.35 -45.53 21.30
C MET A 641 -0.38 -46.57 20.44
N GLY A 642 -0.35 -47.86 20.81
CA GLY A 642 -1.18 -48.92 20.22
C GLY A 642 -1.01 -49.18 18.72
N HIS A 643 0.15 -48.86 18.13
CA HIS A 643 0.38 -49.15 16.70
C HIS A 643 0.65 -50.65 16.49
N LEU A 644 0.10 -51.19 15.41
CA LEU A 644 0.29 -52.58 14.98
C LEU A 644 1.60 -52.67 14.19
N LEU A 645 2.68 -53.09 14.86
CA LEU A 645 4.04 -53.10 14.32
C LEU A 645 4.78 -54.39 14.74
N ASP A 646 5.43 -55.08 13.81
CA ASP A 646 6.35 -56.19 14.06
C ASP A 646 7.81 -55.70 14.06
N LEU A 647 8.22 -55.16 15.21
CA LEU A 647 9.55 -54.61 15.47
C LEU A 647 10.67 -55.67 15.57
N THR A 648 10.66 -56.69 14.72
CA THR A 648 11.69 -57.72 14.61
C THR A 648 12.99 -57.11 14.08
N ILE A 649 14.03 -57.07 14.93
CA ILE A 649 15.28 -56.36 14.66
C ILE A 649 16.21 -57.21 13.79
N THR A 650 16.41 -56.82 12.53
CA THR A 650 17.48 -57.34 11.66
C THR A 650 18.85 -56.81 12.11
N THR A 651 19.58 -57.60 12.90
CA THR A 651 20.91 -57.23 13.41
C THR A 651 22.04 -57.44 12.39
N GLU A 652 21.97 -56.78 11.23
CA GLU A 652 23.13 -56.68 10.32
C GLU A 652 24.04 -55.52 10.74
N ARG A 653 25.10 -55.86 11.48
CA ARG A 653 26.16 -54.92 11.86
C ARG A 653 27.09 -54.68 10.68
N THR A 654 26.83 -53.66 9.87
CA THR A 654 27.81 -53.11 8.94
C THR A 654 29.09 -52.71 9.71
N PRO A 655 30.30 -53.14 9.30
CA PRO A 655 31.54 -52.63 9.87
C PRO A 655 31.70 -51.12 9.65
N ARG A 656 32.49 -50.47 10.52
CA ARG A 656 32.85 -49.05 10.43
C ARG A 656 33.80 -48.75 9.28
#